data_AF-A0A954PWA0-F1
#
_entry.id   AF-A0A954PWA0-F1
#
_cell.length_a   1.000
_cell.length_b   1.000
_cell.length_c   1.000
_cell.angle_alpha   90.00
_cell.angle_beta   90.00
_cell.angle_gamma   90.00
#
_symmetry.space_group_name_H-M   'P 1'
#
loop_
_entity.id
_entity.type
_entity.pdbx_description
1 polymer ?
#
loop_
_entity_poly.entity_id
_entity_poly.type
_entity_poly.pdbx_seq_one_letter_code
_entity_poly.pdbx_strand_id
1 'polypeptide(L)'
;MNPFRAFRKRWPTHVAGRKRLTKPRGRRPWLESLESRQLLAVDATMGLGPGTLNGQVAEFEVSINFAADAGERLTFFSLDVSPSSDQLGGSNSDYSRFSFEKATPLLDDWRQIGFFNDPVFESSVEFDDSLIAPISPGSYSLGTLRVDLASGTGILGGSILVSISGPQTVIGVEDSSGNFHFEPVSFQPPTQTLAALEINGPQTIAEGSTYRLTVDTEIATDGTINIQWGDGVTDSITVTSLATSNEISHVFADGDSTPTIFAELRLPDGTQATTTELPILVSNVSPQFELSGGDSVDEGSAYVLTLGAVSDPGDDTVTEYQIDWGDGQSDTVLASALPANRQVNHVYSDGPATRTISATVTDEDGVYPGVDSLTVEVQNVAPMVTLTGDNFAKTNEPYVLTIGPTVDPGDDAVIQFIVDWGDGSQDVILSSDLPSNRQVTHTYAEGDVQRLVFVDIVDEDGRYPAVTSLELFVERSIDIEVVVSGPDVITEGDIYLLNIGPITGPGSERVTTVVVDWGDQFTDIFPLADFSADGNFGHVYQNGPVNVTITVQFRDVTETSLLDQSKPVQVLGVPLTIDDFDNTASRPGETDVGDVVTAFAEVTRPSLLNHPRATIDWGDGTVSQTVTIVEQNGIGIINQTHVFTTGGIFTVRLTVEEDFSLPVTAETTAFVTGTRLDRKRLQIVGSSGNDIVTVTPAGSGQIFVNMTLPGTGNIRQSYPLANIAGLDVYVGSGNDRVMISDRLTIETLIDGGSDDDILQGSSGANLILGGPGDDEIAGGNADDILIGDAGRNLILGYEGDDLLVGATWSSSYSDRTTALSIWNSAGSFDERKQQVLENFMVSSDFQPDSIYGGVGQNLFILSTNDSFAGRDNNLKPLTNAIEAGWTIPDTPSPGVFTFEIDDVVPIVFTVGTTNSTELLLDTNLDGKVSIVDALVVINALSQLSAPEGEAFATLAGNLRRLDTSRDGRVTAMDALVIINEISKQTSPSVSGDGESVGIAADQLHSVSKKYRLTTSDALDPEATGRIF
;
A
#
# COMPACT_ATOMS: atom_id res chain seq x y z
N MET A 1 62.74 -27.55 37.37
CA MET A 1 62.95 -28.91 36.79
C MET A 1 62.59 -29.96 37.84
N ASN A 2 62.22 -31.16 37.35
CA ASN A 2 62.16 -32.50 37.98
C ASN A 2 63.19 -32.85 39.10
N PRO A 3 63.12 -33.99 39.85
CA PRO A 3 62.12 -35.10 39.86
C PRO A 3 61.79 -35.72 41.28
N PHE A 4 61.29 -36.98 41.29
CA PHE A 4 60.82 -37.87 42.40
C PHE A 4 61.89 -38.74 43.18
N ARG A 5 61.45 -39.31 44.34
CA ARG A 5 61.68 -40.69 44.93
C ARG A 5 62.87 -41.10 45.89
N ALA A 6 62.49 -41.57 47.12
CA ALA A 6 62.75 -42.91 47.77
C ALA A 6 63.83 -43.26 48.91
N PHE A 7 63.34 -43.57 50.15
CA PHE A 7 63.54 -44.75 51.08
C PHE A 7 64.82 -45.18 51.96
N ARG A 8 64.68 -45.16 53.34
CA ARG A 8 65.00 -46.14 54.50
C ARG A 8 66.41 -46.59 55.12
N LYS A 9 66.67 -46.48 56.50
CA LYS A 9 67.05 -47.53 57.61
C LYS A 9 68.01 -47.23 58.90
N ARG A 10 67.62 -47.63 60.20
CA ARG A 10 68.32 -48.29 61.46
C ARG A 10 68.79 -47.65 62.90
N TRP A 11 68.33 -48.10 64.16
CA TRP A 11 69.07 -48.27 65.56
C TRP A 11 68.35 -48.31 67.08
N PRO A 12 68.96 -48.47 68.37
CA PRO A 12 68.35 -49.04 69.74
C PRO A 12 68.87 -48.81 71.32
N THR A 13 68.17 -49.19 72.50
CA THR A 13 68.61 -49.77 73.93
C THR A 13 68.55 -49.08 75.45
N HIS A 14 68.36 -49.82 76.65
CA HIS A 14 68.74 -49.65 78.20
C HIS A 14 67.67 -49.42 79.44
N VAL A 15 67.72 -49.51 80.86
CA VAL A 15 68.43 -50.09 82.16
C VAL A 15 67.70 -49.87 83.66
N ALA A 16 68.09 -50.38 84.91
CA ALA A 16 67.45 -50.35 86.36
C ALA A 16 68.39 -50.48 87.71
N GLY A 17 68.21 -50.54 89.13
CA GLY A 17 67.27 -50.63 90.40
C GLY A 17 68.04 -50.68 91.87
N ARG A 18 67.74 -50.88 93.25
CA ARG A 18 66.67 -51.07 94.40
C ARG A 18 67.23 -51.19 95.97
N LYS A 19 66.52 -51.03 97.20
CA LYS A 19 67.00 -51.24 98.72
C LYS A 19 66.04 -51.13 100.06
N ARG A 20 66.36 -51.58 101.38
CA ARG A 20 65.63 -51.37 102.79
C ARG A 20 66.30 -51.88 104.22
N LEU A 21 65.90 -51.55 105.54
CA LEU A 21 66.39 -51.93 107.02
C LEU A 21 65.51 -51.37 108.32
N THR A 22 65.52 -51.48 109.75
CA THR A 22 65.88 -52.31 111.06
C THR A 22 65.40 -51.74 112.55
N LYS A 23 65.40 -52.43 113.80
CA LYS A 23 64.85 -52.00 115.22
C LYS A 23 65.29 -52.67 116.68
N PRO A 24 65.04 -52.13 117.97
CA PRO A 24 65.26 -52.70 119.41
C PRO A 24 64.12 -52.74 120.61
N ARG A 25 64.34 -53.09 121.96
CA ARG A 25 63.32 -53.31 123.14
C ARG A 25 63.81 -53.36 124.71
N GLY A 26 62.98 -53.22 125.84
CA GLY A 26 63.26 -53.47 127.36
C GLY A 26 62.10 -53.26 128.49
N ARG A 27 62.06 -53.86 129.75
CA ARG A 27 60.79 -54.08 130.64
C ARG A 27 60.72 -54.07 132.25
N ARG A 28 59.49 -54.23 132.86
CA ARG A 28 59.04 -54.37 134.32
C ARG A 28 58.10 -55.63 134.60
N PRO A 29 57.67 -55.99 135.84
CA PRO A 29 57.31 -57.39 136.23
C PRO A 29 55.86 -57.96 136.21
N TRP A 30 54.80 -57.28 135.76
CA TRP A 30 53.40 -57.72 136.03
C TRP A 30 52.89 -58.99 135.29
N LEU A 31 53.71 -59.67 134.47
CA LEU A 31 53.24 -60.67 133.50
C LEU A 31 52.98 -62.09 134.06
N GLU A 32 53.45 -62.44 135.26
CA GLU A 32 53.58 -63.85 135.70
C GLU A 32 52.28 -64.56 136.13
N SER A 33 51.09 -63.92 136.00
CA SER A 33 49.79 -64.53 136.33
C SER A 33 48.88 -64.80 135.11
N LEU A 34 49.26 -64.36 133.91
CA LEU A 34 48.41 -64.42 132.71
C LEU A 34 48.46 -65.77 131.96
N GLU A 35 49.46 -66.62 132.20
CA GLU A 35 49.71 -67.82 131.38
C GLU A 35 48.72 -68.99 131.60
N SER A 36 47.75 -68.91 132.52
CA SER A 36 46.95 -70.07 132.96
C SER A 36 45.42 -69.91 132.99
N ARG A 37 44.83 -69.05 132.15
CA ARG A 37 43.37 -69.04 131.92
C ARG A 37 43.05 -68.97 130.42
N GLN A 38 42.18 -69.87 129.95
CA GLN A 38 41.59 -69.76 128.62
C GLN A 38 40.61 -68.58 128.60
N LEU A 39 40.89 -67.59 127.77
CA LEU A 39 39.99 -66.50 127.42
C LEU A 39 39.55 -66.69 125.97
N LEU A 40 38.29 -66.35 125.66
CA LEU A 40 37.71 -66.60 124.35
C LEU A 40 38.36 -65.68 123.30
N ALA A 41 38.88 -66.27 122.22
CA ALA A 41 39.07 -65.54 120.98
C ALA A 41 37.68 -65.21 120.39
N VAL A 42 37.47 -63.97 119.97
CA VAL A 42 36.26 -63.53 119.28
C VAL A 42 36.68 -63.14 117.87
N ASP A 43 36.64 -64.12 116.95
CA ASP A 43 37.14 -63.99 115.58
C ASP A 43 36.19 -63.16 114.69
N ALA A 44 36.14 -61.85 114.95
CA ALA A 44 35.47 -60.86 114.12
C ALA A 44 36.12 -60.82 112.73
N THR A 45 35.55 -61.57 111.79
CA THR A 45 36.12 -61.81 110.46
C THR A 45 35.35 -61.03 109.41
N MET A 46 36.00 -60.05 108.77
CA MET A 46 35.44 -59.29 107.65
C MET A 46 36.39 -59.32 106.47
N GLY A 47 35.89 -59.72 105.29
CA GLY A 47 36.67 -59.83 104.06
C GLY A 47 36.25 -58.79 103.03
N LEU A 48 37.20 -57.98 102.56
CA LEU A 48 37.02 -57.20 101.33
C LEU A 48 37.11 -58.14 100.12
N GLY A 49 36.18 -57.98 99.16
CA GLY A 49 36.17 -58.77 97.92
C GLY A 49 37.34 -58.42 96.97
N PRO A 50 37.65 -59.29 95.99
CA PRO A 50 38.71 -59.02 95.02
C PRO A 50 38.34 -57.83 94.12
N GLY A 51 39.17 -56.79 94.11
CA GLY A 51 38.91 -55.56 93.37
C GLY A 51 40.12 -54.61 93.34
N THR A 52 40.02 -53.57 92.51
CA THR A 52 41.09 -52.59 92.28
C THR A 52 41.03 -51.46 93.31
N LEU A 53 41.57 -51.70 94.51
CA LEU A 53 41.63 -50.69 95.56
C LEU A 53 42.65 -49.60 95.21
N ASN A 54 42.20 -48.34 95.16
CA ASN A 54 43.05 -47.20 94.80
C ASN A 54 42.77 -46.03 95.75
N GLY A 55 43.53 -45.95 96.85
CA GLY A 55 43.39 -44.89 97.86
C GLY A 55 42.13 -44.96 98.73
N GLN A 56 41.51 -46.13 98.89
CA GLN A 56 40.39 -46.31 99.80
C GLN A 56 40.87 -46.43 101.25
N VAL A 57 40.37 -45.56 102.12
CA VAL A 57 40.49 -45.67 103.58
C VAL A 57 39.34 -46.55 104.07
N ALA A 58 39.64 -47.57 104.86
CA ALA A 58 38.64 -48.32 105.60
C ALA A 58 38.58 -47.81 107.05
N GLU A 59 37.41 -47.32 107.46
CA GLU A 59 37.12 -46.85 108.82
C GLU A 59 36.27 -47.89 109.56
N PHE A 60 36.73 -48.31 110.75
CA PHE A 60 36.03 -49.28 111.59
C PHE A 60 35.82 -48.68 112.98
N GLU A 61 34.56 -48.48 113.40
CA GLU A 61 34.27 -48.05 114.76
C GLU A 61 34.45 -49.21 115.74
N VAL A 62 35.30 -49.03 116.76
CA VAL A 62 35.56 -50.03 117.79
C VAL A 62 34.83 -49.63 119.07
N SER A 63 33.63 -50.18 119.23
CA SER A 63 32.86 -50.09 120.48
C SER A 63 33.07 -51.33 121.36
N ILE A 64 33.18 -51.11 122.67
CA ILE A 64 33.05 -52.16 123.69
C ILE A 64 31.68 -52.04 124.37
N ASN A 65 31.06 -53.18 124.64
CA ASN A 65 29.88 -53.24 125.51
C ASN A 65 30.34 -53.66 126.91
N PHE A 66 30.21 -52.76 127.88
CA PHE A 66 30.62 -52.98 129.27
C PHE A 66 29.39 -53.26 130.13
N ALA A 67 29.42 -54.34 130.90
CA ALA A 67 28.42 -54.64 131.92
C ALA A 67 29.15 -54.90 133.24
N ALA A 68 28.85 -54.11 134.26
CA ALA A 68 29.38 -54.22 135.61
C ALA A 68 28.30 -53.76 136.61
N ASP A 69 28.41 -54.22 137.85
CA ASP A 69 27.43 -53.93 138.89
C ASP A 69 27.67 -52.55 139.55
N ALA A 70 26.65 -52.04 140.24
CA ALA A 70 26.61 -50.67 140.73
C ALA A 70 27.61 -50.40 141.88
N GLY A 71 28.85 -50.05 141.53
CA GLY A 71 29.91 -49.65 142.46
C GLY A 71 31.34 -49.95 142.01
N GLU A 72 31.50 -50.64 140.88
CA GLU A 72 32.79 -51.15 140.39
C GLU A 72 33.52 -50.13 139.50
N ARG A 73 34.85 -50.30 139.33
CA ARG A 73 35.71 -49.35 138.59
C ARG A 73 36.58 -50.08 137.56
N LEU A 74 36.65 -49.51 136.36
CA LEU A 74 37.43 -50.03 135.23
C LEU A 74 38.86 -49.50 135.30
N THR A 75 39.86 -50.39 135.32
CA THR A 75 41.25 -50.04 135.72
C THR A 75 42.29 -50.19 134.61
N PHE A 76 42.14 -51.13 133.67
CA PHE A 76 42.97 -51.18 132.46
C PHE A 76 42.29 -51.90 131.28
N PHE A 77 42.78 -51.62 130.07
CA PHE A 77 42.34 -52.24 128.82
C PHE A 77 43.54 -52.50 127.91
N SER A 78 43.53 -53.64 127.23
CA SER A 78 44.57 -54.03 126.27
C SER A 78 43.92 -54.52 124.98
N LEU A 79 44.47 -54.11 123.85
CA LEU A 79 43.99 -54.45 122.52
C LEU A 79 45.15 -54.90 121.64
N ASP A 80 45.02 -56.07 121.04
CA ASP A 80 45.95 -56.60 120.05
C ASP A 80 45.27 -56.62 118.67
N VAL A 81 46.00 -56.23 117.63
CA VAL A 81 45.49 -56.13 116.26
C VAL A 81 46.57 -56.65 115.31
N SER A 82 46.31 -57.80 114.70
CA SER A 82 47.25 -58.48 113.81
C SER A 82 46.65 -58.68 112.43
N PRO A 83 47.27 -58.19 111.34
CA PRO A 83 46.86 -58.53 109.97
C PRO A 83 47.42 -59.91 109.59
N SER A 84 46.62 -60.77 108.96
CA SER A 84 47.11 -62.07 108.48
C SER A 84 47.95 -61.89 107.20
N SER A 85 49.22 -62.30 107.21
CA SER A 85 50.20 -61.99 106.15
C SER A 85 50.17 -62.89 104.91
N ASP A 86 49.37 -63.94 104.90
CA ASP A 86 49.85 -65.22 104.33
C ASP A 86 49.49 -65.50 102.86
N GLN A 87 48.85 -64.58 102.13
CA GLN A 87 48.37 -64.82 100.76
C GLN A 87 48.74 -63.75 99.70
N LEU A 88 49.71 -62.85 99.95
CA LEU A 88 50.15 -61.85 98.96
C LEU A 88 51.67 -61.88 98.72
N GLY A 89 52.09 -62.59 97.66
CA GLY A 89 53.50 -62.77 97.29
C GLY A 89 54.13 -61.54 96.62
N GLY A 90 54.57 -60.54 97.40
CA GLY A 90 55.21 -59.33 96.88
C GLY A 90 56.33 -58.77 97.78
N SER A 91 57.57 -58.73 97.29
CA SER A 91 58.74 -58.40 98.10
C SER A 91 58.99 -56.88 98.34
N ASN A 92 58.04 -56.11 98.84
CA ASN A 92 58.33 -54.77 99.38
C ASN A 92 57.30 -54.38 100.46
N SER A 93 57.71 -54.42 101.74
CA SER A 93 56.81 -54.31 102.89
C SER A 93 56.49 -52.87 103.32
N ASP A 94 55.90 -52.10 102.41
CA ASP A 94 55.48 -50.70 102.62
C ASP A 94 53.99 -50.58 103.01
N TYR A 95 53.50 -51.46 103.91
CA TYR A 95 52.22 -51.34 104.60
C TYR A 95 52.44 -50.82 106.02
N SER A 96 52.20 -49.53 106.29
CA SER A 96 52.43 -48.98 107.64
C SER A 96 51.69 -47.67 107.93
N ARG A 97 50.38 -47.76 108.16
CA ARG A 97 49.63 -46.88 109.09
C ARG A 97 48.28 -47.50 109.45
N PHE A 98 48.27 -48.20 110.59
CA PHE A 98 47.08 -48.26 111.42
C PHE A 98 47.09 -47.02 112.31
N SER A 99 45.98 -46.31 112.41
CA SER A 99 45.81 -45.21 113.36
C SER A 99 44.48 -45.36 114.07
N PHE A 100 44.53 -45.39 115.40
CA PHE A 100 43.35 -45.42 116.25
C PHE A 100 43.03 -44.01 116.73
N GLU A 101 41.91 -43.44 116.29
CA GLU A 101 41.48 -42.09 116.69
C GLU A 101 40.53 -42.18 117.88
N LYS A 102 40.95 -41.64 119.03
CA LYS A 102 40.24 -41.70 120.31
C LYS A 102 38.89 -40.96 120.24
N ALA A 103 37.81 -41.63 120.64
CA ALA A 103 36.54 -40.96 120.92
C ALA A 103 36.59 -40.25 122.30
N THR A 104 36.05 -39.04 122.38
CA THR A 104 36.02 -38.22 123.61
C THR A 104 34.63 -37.66 123.92
N PRO A 105 34.16 -37.62 125.18
CA PRO A 105 34.71 -38.37 126.32
C PRO A 105 33.71 -38.91 127.35
N LEU A 106 33.99 -40.14 127.79
CA LEU A 106 33.88 -40.54 129.22
C LEU A 106 35.24 -40.97 129.81
N LEU A 107 36.31 -40.89 129.00
CA LEU A 107 37.65 -41.42 129.30
C LEU A 107 38.73 -40.42 128.82
N ASP A 108 38.78 -39.22 129.38
CA ASP A 108 39.76 -38.21 128.92
C ASP A 108 41.20 -38.50 129.36
N ASP A 109 41.43 -38.91 130.61
CA ASP A 109 42.77 -38.91 131.23
C ASP A 109 43.65 -40.16 130.96
N TRP A 110 43.26 -41.10 130.08
CA TRP A 110 44.15 -42.24 129.75
C TRP A 110 45.38 -41.82 128.94
N ARG A 111 46.53 -42.38 129.31
CA ARG A 111 47.81 -42.11 128.65
C ARG A 111 48.25 -43.30 127.79
N GLN A 112 48.25 -43.08 126.49
CA GLN A 112 48.72 -44.06 125.51
C GLN A 112 50.26 -44.22 125.59
N ILE A 113 50.74 -45.37 126.08
CA ILE A 113 52.19 -45.61 126.28
C ILE A 113 52.87 -46.14 125.00
N GLY A 114 52.70 -45.38 123.91
CA GLY A 114 53.54 -45.41 122.71
C GLY A 114 53.20 -46.45 121.62
N PHE A 115 53.56 -46.08 120.38
CA PHE A 115 53.68 -46.97 119.23
C PHE A 115 55.10 -46.88 118.67
N PHE A 116 55.72 -48.03 118.36
CA PHE A 116 56.98 -48.09 117.62
C PHE A 116 56.92 -49.20 116.55
N ASN A 117 57.12 -48.82 115.28
CA ASN A 117 56.96 -49.71 114.12
C ASN A 117 57.93 -50.89 114.11
N ASP A 118 57.49 -52.04 114.58
CA ASP A 118 58.10 -53.37 114.38
C ASP A 118 57.11 -54.46 114.79
N PRO A 119 57.01 -55.60 114.07
CA PRO A 119 55.84 -56.47 114.11
C PRO A 119 55.82 -57.46 115.28
N VAL A 120 56.24 -57.06 116.49
CA VAL A 120 56.40 -57.96 117.65
C VAL A 120 56.01 -57.29 118.99
N PHE A 121 54.76 -57.55 119.39
CA PHE A 121 54.12 -57.46 120.72
C PHE A 121 53.85 -56.10 121.41
N GLU A 122 52.58 -56.00 121.85
CA GLU A 122 52.03 -55.32 123.03
C GLU A 122 52.09 -53.77 123.08
N SER A 123 50.92 -53.16 122.81
CA SER A 123 50.57 -51.79 123.22
C SER A 123 49.44 -51.82 124.26
N SER A 124 49.80 -51.73 125.55
CA SER A 124 48.84 -51.68 126.67
C SER A 124 48.35 -50.24 126.93
N VAL A 125 47.07 -50.06 127.26
CA VAL A 125 46.52 -48.79 127.73
C VAL A 125 46.27 -48.85 129.24
N GLU A 126 46.96 -47.98 129.96
CA GLU A 126 46.88 -47.85 131.43
C GLU A 126 46.10 -46.55 131.74
N PHE A 127 45.10 -46.66 132.61
CA PHE A 127 44.34 -45.49 133.09
C PHE A 127 45.06 -44.85 134.30
N ASP A 128 44.84 -43.56 134.55
CA ASP A 128 45.38 -42.90 135.74
C ASP A 128 44.44 -43.14 136.93
N ASP A 129 44.85 -44.01 137.86
CA ASP A 129 44.10 -44.42 139.06
C ASP A 129 43.61 -43.23 139.92
N SER A 130 44.18 -42.04 139.77
CA SER A 130 43.93 -40.90 140.65
C SER A 130 42.60 -40.17 140.42
N LEU A 131 41.87 -40.41 139.32
CA LEU A 131 40.73 -39.57 138.91
C LEU A 131 39.42 -40.25 138.50
N ILE A 132 39.38 -41.54 138.17
CA ILE A 132 38.22 -42.14 137.48
C ILE A 132 37.05 -42.47 138.42
N ALA A 133 35.92 -41.79 138.26
CA ALA A 133 34.64 -42.16 138.88
C ALA A 133 34.10 -43.49 138.30
N PRO A 134 33.32 -44.30 139.07
CA PRO A 134 32.74 -45.54 138.56
C PRO A 134 31.89 -45.28 137.31
N ILE A 135 32.17 -46.03 136.26
CA ILE A 135 31.51 -45.90 134.94
C ILE A 135 30.32 -46.86 134.93
N SER A 136 29.16 -46.38 134.48
CA SER A 136 27.96 -47.19 134.34
C SER A 136 28.15 -48.37 133.36
N PRO A 137 27.36 -49.45 133.47
CA PRO A 137 27.20 -50.39 132.36
C PRO A 137 26.61 -49.69 131.12
N GLY A 138 27.12 -49.99 129.93
CA GLY A 138 26.71 -49.37 128.67
C GLY A 138 27.62 -49.72 127.48
N SER A 139 27.21 -49.28 126.29
CA SER A 139 28.01 -49.32 125.07
C SER A 139 28.92 -48.09 124.98
N TYR A 140 30.22 -48.32 124.84
CA TYR A 140 31.24 -47.27 124.79
C TYR A 140 32.09 -47.41 123.54
N SER A 141 31.93 -46.47 122.60
CA SER A 141 32.86 -46.29 121.48
C SER A 141 34.21 -45.84 122.02
N LEU A 142 35.26 -46.65 121.79
CA LEU A 142 36.63 -46.33 122.19
C LEU A 142 37.30 -45.40 121.18
N GLY A 143 36.89 -45.52 119.90
CA GLY A 143 37.48 -44.80 118.79
C GLY A 143 37.37 -45.56 117.47
N THR A 144 37.83 -44.90 116.41
CA THR A 144 37.84 -45.46 115.05
C THR A 144 39.23 -46.01 114.72
N LEU A 145 39.29 -47.30 114.38
CA LEU A 145 40.46 -47.88 113.74
C LEU A 145 40.42 -47.52 112.25
N ARG A 146 41.36 -46.70 111.80
CA ARG A 146 41.61 -46.47 110.36
C ARG A 146 42.68 -47.41 109.85
N VAL A 147 42.40 -48.01 108.69
CA VAL A 147 43.36 -48.79 107.89
C VAL A 147 43.60 -48.06 106.57
N ASP A 148 44.80 -47.51 106.42
CA ASP A 148 45.21 -46.74 105.24
C ASP A 148 46.03 -47.63 104.27
N LEU A 149 45.45 -47.93 103.11
CA LEU A 149 46.06 -48.79 102.09
C LEU A 149 46.85 -47.94 101.08
N ALA A 150 48.17 -47.89 101.28
CA ALA A 150 49.09 -47.06 100.53
C ALA A 150 48.95 -47.20 99.00
N SER A 151 49.03 -46.08 98.29
CA SER A 151 48.72 -45.92 96.87
C SER A 151 49.74 -46.60 95.93
N GLY A 152 49.58 -47.90 95.72
CA GLY A 152 50.27 -48.69 94.71
C GLY A 152 49.29 -49.55 93.90
N THR A 153 49.36 -49.48 92.58
CA THR A 153 48.46 -50.21 91.67
C THR A 153 48.78 -51.71 91.62
N GLY A 154 48.21 -52.45 92.58
CA GLY A 154 48.26 -53.92 92.64
C GLY A 154 46.86 -54.53 92.69
N ILE A 155 46.64 -55.62 91.96
CA ILE A 155 45.40 -56.39 92.03
C ILE A 155 45.45 -57.28 93.27
N LEU A 156 44.45 -57.17 94.15
CA LEU A 156 44.31 -58.09 95.28
C LEU A 156 43.76 -59.45 94.79
N GLY A 157 44.61 -60.48 94.85
CA GLY A 157 44.25 -61.87 94.56
C GLY A 157 43.49 -62.59 95.68
N GLY A 158 43.13 -61.89 96.75
CA GLY A 158 42.43 -62.43 97.92
C GLY A 158 42.11 -61.32 98.93
N SER A 159 41.22 -61.63 99.87
CA SER A 159 40.76 -60.67 100.89
C SER A 159 41.86 -60.30 101.89
N ILE A 160 41.93 -59.01 102.22
CA ILE A 160 42.67 -58.55 103.41
C ILE A 160 41.81 -58.90 104.63
N LEU A 161 42.38 -59.68 105.55
CA LEU A 161 41.77 -60.03 106.84
C LEU A 161 42.47 -59.25 107.95
N VAL A 162 41.69 -58.45 108.68
CA VAL A 162 42.12 -57.75 109.90
C VAL A 162 41.51 -58.48 111.09
N SER A 163 42.32 -59.27 111.79
CA SER A 163 41.90 -59.99 113.00
C SER A 163 42.24 -59.19 114.26
N ILE A 164 41.21 -58.78 115.00
CA ILE A 164 41.34 -58.25 116.36
C ILE A 164 41.40 -59.44 117.32
N SER A 165 42.54 -60.12 117.30
CA SER A 165 42.74 -61.37 118.05
C SER A 165 44.11 -61.37 118.73
N GLY A 166 44.11 -61.38 120.07
CA GLY A 166 45.31 -61.63 120.87
C GLY A 166 44.96 -62.22 122.23
N PRO A 167 45.81 -63.09 122.81
CA PRO A 167 45.53 -63.78 124.08
C PRO A 167 45.66 -62.86 125.31
N GLN A 168 45.55 -61.54 125.13
CA GLN A 168 45.75 -60.49 126.14
C GLN A 168 44.63 -59.43 126.13
N THR A 169 43.61 -59.59 125.28
CA THR A 169 42.46 -58.66 125.25
C THR A 169 41.53 -58.94 126.43
N VAL A 170 41.68 -58.17 127.51
CA VAL A 170 40.87 -58.24 128.73
C VAL A 170 40.54 -56.84 129.25
N ILE A 171 39.40 -56.73 129.94
CA ILE A 171 39.02 -55.56 130.74
C ILE A 171 39.22 -55.91 132.22
N GLY A 172 40.07 -55.15 132.92
CA GLY A 172 40.23 -55.27 134.37
C GLY A 172 39.16 -54.47 135.12
N VAL A 173 38.43 -55.13 136.01
CA VAL A 173 37.39 -54.52 136.87
C VAL A 173 37.77 -54.71 138.34
N GLU A 174 37.80 -53.63 139.10
CA GLU A 174 37.98 -53.64 140.56
C GLU A 174 36.61 -53.49 141.24
N ASP A 175 36.27 -54.42 142.13
CA ASP A 175 35.03 -54.39 142.90
C ASP A 175 35.06 -53.29 144.00
N SER A 176 33.91 -52.99 144.58
CA SER A 176 33.79 -51.99 145.67
C SER A 176 34.52 -52.35 146.98
N SER A 177 35.19 -53.52 147.04
CA SER A 177 36.01 -54.01 148.15
C SER A 177 37.51 -54.12 147.82
N GLY A 178 37.93 -53.79 146.58
CA GLY A 178 39.32 -53.84 146.12
C GLY A 178 39.78 -55.19 145.53
N ASN A 179 38.85 -56.06 145.10
CA ASN A 179 39.19 -57.31 144.40
C ASN A 179 39.09 -57.14 142.88
N PHE A 180 40.10 -57.64 142.16
CA PHE A 180 40.17 -57.56 140.70
C PHE A 180 39.61 -58.82 140.04
N HIS A 181 38.77 -58.63 139.02
CA HIS A 181 38.29 -59.68 138.12
C HIS A 181 38.31 -59.22 136.65
N PHE A 182 37.91 -60.11 135.73
CA PHE A 182 38.00 -59.91 134.28
C PHE A 182 36.71 -60.38 133.59
N GLU A 183 36.12 -59.51 132.78
CA GLU A 183 34.90 -59.80 132.01
C GLU A 183 35.16 -59.87 130.49
N PRO A 184 34.37 -60.67 129.73
CA PRO A 184 34.56 -60.88 128.30
C PRO A 184 33.92 -59.79 127.44
N VAL A 185 34.51 -59.54 126.27
CA VAL A 185 34.04 -58.53 125.29
C VAL A 185 33.29 -59.20 124.14
N SER A 186 32.31 -58.50 123.54
CA SER A 186 31.56 -58.96 122.36
C SER A 186 31.34 -57.85 121.33
N PHE A 187 31.31 -58.21 120.04
CA PHE A 187 31.08 -57.30 118.90
C PHE A 187 29.80 -57.70 118.13
N GLN A 188 29.17 -56.78 117.39
CA GLN A 188 27.95 -57.04 116.58
C GLN A 188 28.18 -56.88 115.06
N PRO A 189 27.61 -57.77 114.22
CA PRO A 189 27.55 -57.64 112.75
C PRO A 189 26.30 -56.85 112.25
N PRO A 190 26.21 -56.50 110.94
CA PRO A 190 25.39 -55.38 110.45
C PRO A 190 24.11 -55.78 109.67
N THR A 191 23.47 -54.79 109.01
CA THR A 191 22.31 -54.95 108.11
C THR A 191 22.62 -54.40 106.70
N GLN A 192 22.12 -55.04 105.64
CA GLN A 192 22.09 -54.53 104.25
C GLN A 192 20.64 -54.51 103.71
N THR A 193 20.43 -53.83 102.57
CA THR A 193 19.14 -53.65 101.90
C THR A 193 19.23 -54.12 100.43
N LEU A 194 18.11 -54.60 99.86
CA LEU A 194 18.02 -55.12 98.49
C LEU A 194 18.08 -54.03 97.40
N ALA A 195 18.45 -54.45 96.18
CA ALA A 195 18.49 -53.63 94.96
C ALA A 195 17.14 -53.58 94.22
N ALA A 196 17.07 -52.76 93.17
CA ALA A 196 15.82 -52.39 92.47
C ALA A 196 15.47 -53.29 91.27
N LEU A 197 14.21 -53.15 90.81
CA LEU A 197 13.70 -53.64 89.53
C LEU A 197 13.38 -52.42 88.66
N GLU A 198 14.01 -52.29 87.49
CA GLU A 198 13.88 -51.09 86.65
C GLU A 198 13.47 -51.46 85.22
N ILE A 199 12.71 -50.56 84.58
CA ILE A 199 12.38 -50.63 83.14
C ILE A 199 12.86 -49.37 82.44
N ASN A 200 13.51 -49.56 81.30
CA ASN A 200 14.15 -48.53 80.52
C ASN A 200 13.69 -48.61 79.06
N GLY A 201 13.04 -47.56 78.57
CA GLY A 201 12.53 -47.44 77.21
C GLY A 201 12.22 -45.99 76.86
N PRO A 202 12.08 -45.63 75.56
CA PRO A 202 11.75 -44.27 75.17
C PRO A 202 10.36 -43.87 75.70
N GLN A 203 10.16 -42.59 76.05
CA GLN A 203 8.89 -42.06 76.54
C GLN A 203 7.93 -41.62 75.41
N THR A 204 8.40 -41.71 74.16
CA THR A 204 7.70 -41.28 72.95
C THR A 204 7.95 -42.30 71.85
N ILE A 205 6.92 -42.69 71.12
CA ILE A 205 7.02 -43.58 69.97
C ILE A 205 6.00 -43.11 68.91
N ALA A 206 6.30 -43.30 67.63
CA ALA A 206 5.29 -43.17 66.59
C ALA A 206 4.40 -44.43 66.58
N GLU A 207 3.15 -44.34 66.13
CA GLU A 207 2.33 -45.54 65.89
C GLU A 207 2.90 -46.41 64.76
N GLY A 208 2.39 -47.64 64.63
CA GLY A 208 2.93 -48.70 63.76
C GLY A 208 4.37 -49.16 64.09
N SER A 209 5.12 -48.38 64.87
CA SER A 209 6.55 -48.57 65.11
C SER A 209 6.81 -49.58 66.22
N THR A 210 7.81 -50.44 66.02
CA THR A 210 8.21 -51.44 67.02
C THR A 210 8.90 -50.79 68.22
N TYR A 211 8.12 -50.55 69.27
CA TYR A 211 8.60 -50.16 70.59
C TYR A 211 9.54 -51.22 71.17
N ARG A 212 10.55 -50.80 71.93
CA ARG A 212 11.50 -51.69 72.63
C ARG A 212 11.64 -51.28 74.09
N LEU A 213 11.43 -52.24 74.98
CA LEU A 213 11.57 -52.10 76.42
C LEU A 213 12.75 -52.95 76.90
N THR A 214 13.63 -52.33 77.68
CA THR A 214 14.68 -53.03 78.45
C THR A 214 14.19 -53.22 79.88
N VAL A 215 14.44 -54.39 80.47
CA VAL A 215 14.07 -54.74 81.84
C VAL A 215 15.30 -55.20 82.62
N ASP A 216 15.72 -54.38 83.57
CA ASP A 216 16.97 -54.51 84.32
C ASP A 216 16.70 -55.02 85.74
N THR A 217 17.36 -56.12 86.12
CA THR A 217 17.06 -56.86 87.36
C THR A 217 18.30 -57.50 87.95
N GLU A 218 18.53 -57.39 89.28
CA GLU A 218 19.57 -58.15 89.97
C GLU A 218 18.94 -59.25 90.86
N ILE A 219 18.75 -60.45 90.28
CA ILE A 219 18.04 -61.57 90.93
C ILE A 219 18.97 -62.71 91.34
N ALA A 220 18.80 -63.20 92.58
CA ALA A 220 19.58 -64.32 93.13
C ALA A 220 19.05 -65.72 92.71
N THR A 221 17.85 -65.78 92.13
CA THR A 221 17.17 -67.01 91.69
C THR A 221 16.31 -66.72 90.47
N ASP A 222 16.13 -67.72 89.61
CA ASP A 222 15.35 -67.63 88.38
C ASP A 222 13.86 -67.32 88.64
N GLY A 223 13.20 -66.59 87.73
CA GLY A 223 11.82 -66.11 87.90
C GLY A 223 11.15 -65.63 86.61
N THR A 224 9.94 -65.08 86.72
CA THR A 224 9.14 -64.58 85.59
C THR A 224 8.81 -63.10 85.77
N ILE A 225 8.94 -62.32 84.70
CA ILE A 225 8.47 -60.94 84.61
C ILE A 225 7.25 -60.92 83.69
N ASN A 226 6.17 -60.27 84.11
CA ASN A 226 5.04 -59.93 83.24
C ASN A 226 5.11 -58.43 82.91
N ILE A 227 4.88 -58.06 81.65
CA ILE A 227 4.87 -56.68 81.17
C ILE A 227 3.46 -56.36 80.70
N GLN A 228 2.82 -55.36 81.31
CA GLN A 228 1.54 -54.83 80.84
C GLN A 228 1.83 -53.58 80.03
N TRP A 229 1.36 -53.53 78.77
CA TRP A 229 1.73 -52.46 77.83
C TRP A 229 0.87 -51.20 77.96
N GLY A 230 -0.29 -51.28 78.62
CA GLY A 230 -1.19 -50.16 78.89
C GLY A 230 -2.36 -50.02 77.88
N ASP A 231 -2.29 -50.71 76.76
CA ASP A 231 -3.31 -50.79 75.69
C ASP A 231 -4.30 -51.96 75.85
N GLY A 232 -4.05 -52.85 76.83
CA GLY A 232 -4.80 -54.09 77.06
C GLY A 232 -4.04 -55.37 76.69
N VAL A 233 -2.85 -55.26 76.08
CA VAL A 233 -1.94 -56.38 75.80
C VAL A 233 -1.03 -56.63 77.01
N THR A 234 -0.59 -57.87 77.19
CA THR A 234 0.31 -58.29 78.28
C THR A 234 1.18 -59.45 77.84
N ASP A 235 2.50 -59.30 78.00
CA ASP A 235 3.52 -60.29 77.66
C ASP A 235 4.28 -60.78 78.90
N SER A 236 5.15 -61.78 78.72
CA SER A 236 5.99 -62.30 79.81
C SER A 236 7.37 -62.79 79.35
N ILE A 237 8.36 -62.63 80.22
CA ILE A 237 9.77 -63.03 80.04
C ILE A 237 10.17 -63.95 81.20
N THR A 238 10.96 -65.00 80.93
CA THR A 238 11.59 -65.82 81.98
C THR A 238 13.05 -65.44 82.13
N VAL A 239 13.51 -65.19 83.36
CA VAL A 239 14.82 -64.61 83.67
C VAL A 239 15.60 -65.57 84.58
N THR A 240 16.93 -65.56 84.48
CA THR A 240 17.81 -66.45 85.25
C THR A 240 18.85 -65.67 86.05
N SER A 241 19.33 -66.28 87.13
CA SER A 241 20.23 -65.77 88.18
C SER A 241 21.65 -65.30 87.75
N LEU A 242 21.86 -65.01 86.46
CA LEU A 242 23.08 -64.44 85.89
C LEU A 242 22.81 -63.33 84.84
N ALA A 243 21.55 -62.99 84.56
CA ALA A 243 21.16 -61.98 83.57
C ALA A 243 20.71 -60.69 84.24
N THR A 244 21.45 -59.59 84.03
CA THR A 244 21.15 -58.29 84.64
C THR A 244 20.21 -57.40 83.81
N SER A 245 19.94 -57.76 82.55
CA SER A 245 19.20 -56.96 81.58
C SER A 245 18.55 -57.84 80.50
N ASN A 246 17.35 -57.48 80.03
CA ASN A 246 16.55 -58.25 79.06
C ASN A 246 15.80 -57.29 78.12
N GLU A 247 15.61 -57.64 76.83
CA GLU A 247 14.80 -56.86 75.88
C GLU A 247 13.48 -57.56 75.54
N ILE A 248 12.42 -56.77 75.32
CA ILE A 248 11.14 -57.17 74.69
C ILE A 248 10.60 -56.04 73.80
N SER A 249 9.74 -56.36 72.84
CA SER A 249 9.21 -55.40 71.86
C SER A 249 7.72 -55.58 71.59
N HIS A 250 7.02 -54.47 71.33
CA HIS A 250 5.58 -54.39 71.06
C HIS A 250 5.30 -53.36 69.95
N VAL A 251 4.06 -53.33 69.43
CA VAL A 251 3.56 -52.30 68.51
C VAL A 251 2.20 -51.84 69.04
N PHE A 252 2.05 -50.53 69.25
CA PHE A 252 0.78 -49.94 69.67
C PHE A 252 -0.16 -49.79 68.46
N ALA A 253 -1.47 -49.78 68.74
CA ALA A 253 -2.50 -49.53 67.73
C ALA A 253 -2.52 -48.05 67.28
N ASP A 254 -3.16 -47.80 66.14
CA ASP A 254 -3.36 -46.45 65.58
C ASP A 254 -4.07 -45.50 66.53
N GLY A 255 -3.76 -44.22 66.35
CA GLY A 255 -4.31 -43.08 67.05
C GLY A 255 -3.40 -42.57 68.16
N ASP A 256 -3.27 -41.24 68.20
CA ASP A 256 -2.65 -40.46 69.27
C ASP A 256 -3.11 -40.96 70.66
N SER A 257 -2.23 -41.63 71.41
CA SER A 257 -2.61 -42.36 72.63
C SER A 257 -1.53 -42.35 73.72
N THR A 258 -1.94 -42.56 74.97
CA THR A 258 -1.05 -42.46 76.16
C THR A 258 -1.05 -43.71 77.03
N PRO A 259 -0.60 -44.88 76.52
CA PRO A 259 -0.53 -46.11 77.30
C PRO A 259 0.58 -46.06 78.36
N THR A 260 0.32 -46.65 79.53
CA THR A 260 1.28 -46.74 80.64
C THR A 260 1.81 -48.16 80.79
N ILE A 261 3.12 -48.34 80.59
CA ILE A 261 3.81 -49.62 80.78
C ILE A 261 4.17 -49.81 82.25
N PHE A 262 4.01 -51.03 82.78
CA PHE A 262 4.69 -51.44 84.01
C PHE A 262 5.00 -52.95 84.01
N ALA A 263 5.97 -53.35 84.82
CA ALA A 263 6.40 -54.75 84.93
C ALA A 263 6.31 -55.30 86.37
N GLU A 264 5.88 -56.55 86.50
CA GLU A 264 5.84 -57.32 87.74
C GLU A 264 6.81 -58.51 87.64
N LEU A 265 7.90 -58.49 88.43
CA LEU A 265 8.73 -59.66 88.69
C LEU A 265 8.09 -60.51 89.80
N ARG A 266 8.02 -61.81 89.57
CA ARG A 266 7.52 -62.78 90.55
C ARG A 266 8.47 -63.97 90.69
N LEU A 267 8.94 -64.21 91.91
CA LEU A 267 9.86 -65.30 92.25
C LEU A 267 9.12 -66.55 92.75
N PRO A 268 9.72 -67.76 92.65
CA PRO A 268 9.09 -69.02 93.05
C PRO A 268 8.77 -69.16 94.54
N ASP A 269 9.39 -68.35 95.40
CA ASP A 269 9.12 -68.29 96.85
C ASP A 269 7.90 -67.43 97.22
N GLY A 270 7.31 -66.74 96.24
CA GLY A 270 6.18 -65.82 96.40
C GLY A 270 6.56 -64.35 96.53
N THR A 271 7.86 -64.01 96.52
CA THR A 271 8.33 -62.62 96.51
C THR A 271 7.96 -61.93 95.20
N GLN A 272 7.51 -60.68 95.28
CA GLN A 272 7.17 -59.84 94.13
C GLN A 272 7.96 -58.52 94.20
N ALA A 273 8.31 -58.00 93.03
CA ALA A 273 8.77 -56.63 92.84
C ALA A 273 8.04 -56.03 91.63
N THR A 274 7.64 -54.77 91.73
CA THR A 274 6.98 -54.01 90.65
C THR A 274 7.80 -52.78 90.32
N THR A 275 7.83 -52.41 89.05
CA THR A 275 8.49 -51.17 88.61
C THR A 275 7.70 -49.93 89.01
N THR A 276 8.28 -48.76 88.76
CA THR A 276 7.49 -47.53 88.59
C THR A 276 6.68 -47.64 87.28
N GLU A 277 5.54 -46.95 87.20
CA GLU A 277 4.80 -46.75 85.95
C GLU A 277 5.62 -45.93 84.95
N LEU A 278 5.65 -46.38 83.70
CA LEU A 278 6.39 -45.79 82.59
C LEU A 278 5.39 -45.32 81.52
N PRO A 279 4.90 -44.06 81.58
CA PRO A 279 3.95 -43.53 80.61
C PRO A 279 4.63 -43.33 79.25
N ILE A 280 3.95 -43.74 78.18
CA ILE A 280 4.38 -43.58 76.80
C ILE A 280 3.41 -42.61 76.12
N LEU A 281 3.94 -41.70 75.32
CA LEU A 281 3.16 -41.02 74.28
C LEU A 281 3.36 -41.78 72.97
N VAL A 282 2.29 -42.38 72.47
CA VAL A 282 2.17 -42.80 71.07
C VAL A 282 1.67 -41.58 70.31
N SER A 283 2.41 -41.18 69.28
CA SER A 283 2.04 -40.06 68.41
C SER A 283 1.64 -40.55 67.04
N ASN A 284 0.59 -39.94 66.49
CA ASN A 284 0.17 -40.18 65.11
C ASN A 284 1.34 -39.96 64.14
N VAL A 285 1.49 -40.86 63.17
CA VAL A 285 2.15 -40.57 61.90
C VAL A 285 1.10 -39.90 61.00
N SER A 286 1.54 -39.04 60.08
CA SER A 286 0.65 -38.43 59.09
C SER A 286 0.84 -39.11 57.74
N PRO A 287 -0.22 -39.51 57.02
CA PRO A 287 -0.12 -40.22 55.73
C PRO A 287 0.93 -39.60 54.79
N GLN A 288 1.89 -40.38 54.30
CA GLN A 288 2.93 -39.89 53.40
C GLN A 288 2.63 -40.27 51.93
N PHE A 289 2.89 -39.35 51.00
CA PHE A 289 2.91 -39.60 49.56
C PHE A 289 3.79 -38.58 48.84
N GLU A 290 4.34 -38.95 47.69
CA GLU A 290 5.18 -38.06 46.87
C GLU A 290 4.35 -37.38 45.76
N LEU A 291 4.48 -36.08 45.56
CA LEU A 291 4.02 -35.36 44.38
C LEU A 291 5.03 -35.49 43.24
N SER A 292 4.55 -35.72 42.02
CA SER A 292 5.41 -35.79 40.83
C SER A 292 4.75 -35.17 39.60
N GLY A 293 5.54 -34.44 38.82
CA GLY A 293 5.09 -33.67 37.66
C GLY A 293 6.29 -33.22 36.82
N GLY A 294 6.10 -32.24 35.95
CA GLY A 294 7.21 -31.57 35.26
C GLY A 294 7.90 -30.54 36.16
N ASP A 295 9.21 -30.37 36.03
CA ASP A 295 9.96 -29.29 36.71
C ASP A 295 9.55 -27.89 36.21
N SER A 296 9.06 -27.81 34.96
CA SER A 296 8.52 -26.61 34.34
C SER A 296 7.27 -26.91 33.51
N VAL A 297 6.52 -25.87 33.14
CA VAL A 297 5.37 -25.94 32.23
C VAL A 297 5.16 -24.61 31.50
N ASP A 298 4.86 -24.70 30.21
CA ASP A 298 4.41 -23.57 29.39
C ASP A 298 3.06 -23.06 29.91
N GLU A 299 2.86 -21.75 30.06
CA GLU A 299 1.56 -21.20 30.48
C GLU A 299 0.45 -21.46 29.44
N GLY A 300 -0.82 -21.37 29.86
CA GLY A 300 -1.96 -21.80 29.06
C GLY A 300 -2.04 -23.31 28.80
N SER A 301 -0.95 -24.05 29.03
CA SER A 301 -0.89 -25.50 28.89
C SER A 301 -1.30 -26.23 30.17
N ALA A 302 -1.86 -27.42 30.01
CA ALA A 302 -2.28 -28.24 31.13
C ALA A 302 -1.08 -28.88 31.84
N TYR A 303 -0.73 -28.37 33.03
CA TYR A 303 0.15 -29.08 33.95
C TYR A 303 -0.52 -30.36 34.45
N VAL A 304 0.25 -31.43 34.59
CA VAL A 304 -0.24 -32.74 35.04
C VAL A 304 0.50 -33.14 36.32
N LEU A 305 -0.18 -32.98 37.45
CA LEU A 305 0.31 -33.41 38.76
C LEU A 305 -0.12 -34.85 39.01
N THR A 306 0.84 -35.72 39.31
CA THR A 306 0.62 -37.13 39.66
C THR A 306 0.80 -37.30 41.16
N LEU A 307 -0.25 -37.72 41.85
CA LEU A 307 -0.19 -38.02 43.27
C LEU A 307 0.37 -39.44 43.45
N GLY A 308 1.50 -39.55 44.16
CA GLY A 308 2.17 -40.79 44.52
C GLY A 308 1.33 -41.65 45.48
N ALA A 309 1.66 -42.94 45.59
CA ALA A 309 0.91 -43.86 46.43
C ALA A 309 0.99 -43.41 47.91
N VAL A 310 -0.15 -43.42 48.60
CA VAL A 310 -0.17 -43.21 50.06
C VAL A 310 0.52 -44.40 50.71
N SER A 311 1.40 -44.12 51.66
CA SER A 311 2.18 -45.07 52.44
C SER A 311 2.23 -44.57 53.87
N ASP A 312 1.62 -45.31 54.79
CA ASP A 312 1.72 -45.04 56.23
C ASP A 312 2.12 -46.31 57.01
N PRO A 313 2.76 -46.20 58.19
CA PRO A 313 2.90 -47.30 59.15
C PRO A 313 1.60 -47.78 59.81
N GLY A 314 0.53 -46.98 59.83
CA GLY A 314 -0.83 -47.32 60.32
C GLY A 314 -1.80 -47.81 59.24
N ASP A 315 -3.10 -47.84 59.54
CA ASP A 315 -4.21 -48.27 58.67
C ASP A 315 -5.03 -47.06 58.10
N ASP A 316 -4.46 -45.84 58.09
CA ASP A 316 -5.08 -44.58 57.64
C ASP A 316 -5.80 -44.63 56.27
N THR A 317 -7.02 -44.10 56.20
CA THR A 317 -7.88 -44.11 54.99
C THR A 317 -8.15 -42.69 54.48
N VAL A 318 -7.14 -42.07 53.85
CA VAL A 318 -7.24 -40.75 53.18
C VAL A 318 -8.51 -40.62 52.33
N THR A 319 -9.38 -39.68 52.72
CA THR A 319 -10.73 -39.46 52.16
C THR A 319 -10.77 -38.34 51.12
N GLU A 320 -9.93 -37.31 51.27
CA GLU A 320 -9.92 -36.10 50.44
C GLU A 320 -8.49 -35.55 50.30
N TYR A 321 -8.21 -35.00 49.11
CA TYR A 321 -6.99 -34.24 48.80
C TYR A 321 -7.41 -32.81 48.43
N GLN A 322 -6.80 -31.80 49.05
CA GLN A 322 -6.85 -30.41 48.59
C GLN A 322 -5.49 -30.02 48.03
N ILE A 323 -5.45 -29.68 46.73
CA ILE A 323 -4.25 -29.23 46.04
C ILE A 323 -4.31 -27.70 45.97
N ASP A 324 -3.37 -27.00 46.60
CA ASP A 324 -3.10 -25.58 46.33
C ASP A 324 -2.06 -25.51 45.21
N TRP A 325 -2.38 -24.81 44.12
CA TRP A 325 -1.53 -24.73 42.93
C TRP A 325 -0.44 -23.64 43.02
N GLY A 326 -0.43 -22.83 44.07
CA GLY A 326 0.57 -21.77 44.29
C GLY A 326 0.32 -20.47 43.50
N ASP A 327 -0.81 -20.37 42.80
CA ASP A 327 -1.29 -19.16 42.10
C ASP A 327 -2.49 -18.50 42.81
N GLY A 328 -3.03 -19.13 43.85
CA GLY A 328 -4.24 -18.70 44.56
C GLY A 328 -5.51 -19.50 44.19
N GLN A 329 -5.40 -20.46 43.27
CA GLN A 329 -6.43 -21.47 43.02
C GLN A 329 -6.13 -22.77 43.79
N SER A 330 -7.19 -23.47 44.20
CA SER A 330 -7.07 -24.78 44.84
C SER A 330 -8.18 -25.73 44.42
N ASP A 331 -7.83 -26.96 44.06
CA ASP A 331 -8.78 -28.04 43.78
C ASP A 331 -9.04 -28.91 45.01
N THR A 332 -10.26 -29.43 45.13
CA THR A 332 -10.65 -30.42 46.14
C THR A 332 -11.08 -31.70 45.44
N VAL A 333 -10.35 -32.80 45.69
CA VAL A 333 -10.52 -34.09 45.04
C VAL A 333 -10.72 -35.17 46.08
N LEU A 334 -11.94 -35.70 46.16
CA LEU A 334 -12.25 -36.87 46.99
C LEU A 334 -11.44 -38.07 46.52
N ALA A 335 -10.85 -38.83 47.44
CA ALA A 335 -10.03 -40.00 47.13
C ALA A 335 -10.80 -41.08 46.32
N SER A 336 -12.11 -41.16 46.53
CA SER A 336 -13.03 -42.05 45.78
C SER A 336 -13.36 -41.57 44.35
N ALA A 337 -13.06 -40.31 44.01
CA ALA A 337 -13.24 -39.73 42.68
C ALA A 337 -11.92 -39.58 41.89
N LEU A 338 -10.78 -39.85 42.53
CA LEU A 338 -9.45 -39.72 41.94
C LEU A 338 -9.28 -40.69 40.75
N PRO A 339 -8.78 -40.23 39.57
CA PRO A 339 -8.59 -41.09 38.41
C PRO A 339 -7.67 -42.29 38.65
N ALA A 340 -7.80 -43.35 37.83
CA ALA A 340 -6.99 -44.58 37.99
C ALA A 340 -5.48 -44.39 37.75
N ASN A 341 -5.10 -43.34 37.03
CA ASN A 341 -3.73 -42.83 36.86
C ASN A 341 -3.29 -41.86 37.97
N ARG A 342 -4.19 -41.51 38.90
CA ARG A 342 -4.00 -40.58 40.04
C ARG A 342 -3.37 -39.24 39.65
N GLN A 343 -3.81 -38.73 38.51
CA GLN A 343 -3.42 -37.43 37.97
C GLN A 343 -4.55 -36.42 38.08
N VAL A 344 -4.18 -35.18 38.39
CA VAL A 344 -5.03 -33.99 38.41
C VAL A 344 -4.33 -32.90 37.58
N ASN A 345 -5.13 -32.08 36.89
CA ASN A 345 -4.61 -31.16 35.89
C ASN A 345 -4.97 -29.72 36.24
N HIS A 346 -4.02 -28.80 36.06
CA HIS A 346 -4.22 -27.35 36.21
C HIS A 346 -3.76 -26.61 34.96
N VAL A 347 -4.21 -25.37 34.78
CA VAL A 347 -3.65 -24.44 33.78
C VAL A 347 -3.25 -23.18 34.51
N TYR A 348 -1.97 -22.85 34.49
CA TYR A 348 -1.49 -21.56 34.94
C TYR A 348 -1.80 -20.50 33.88
N SER A 349 -2.50 -19.44 34.29
CA SER A 349 -2.82 -18.29 33.44
C SER A 349 -1.59 -17.52 32.96
N ASP A 350 -0.52 -17.51 33.75
CA ASP A 350 0.41 -16.37 33.79
C ASP A 350 1.78 -16.75 34.42
N GLY A 351 2.84 -16.42 33.69
CA GLY A 351 4.25 -16.51 34.04
C GLY A 351 5.08 -15.42 33.34
N PRO A 352 6.41 -15.35 33.56
CA PRO A 352 7.27 -16.39 34.11
C PRO A 352 7.25 -16.39 35.64
N ALA A 353 6.76 -17.49 36.22
CA ALA A 353 6.51 -17.56 37.66
C ALA A 353 6.89 -18.91 38.27
N THR A 354 7.73 -18.90 39.32
CA THR A 354 7.93 -20.09 40.15
C THR A 354 6.74 -20.27 41.08
N ARG A 355 5.96 -21.33 40.89
CA ARG A 355 4.81 -21.69 41.74
C ARG A 355 5.20 -22.86 42.65
N THR A 356 4.69 -22.87 43.88
CA THR A 356 4.85 -24.01 44.80
C THR A 356 3.49 -24.67 44.97
N ILE A 357 3.32 -25.83 44.33
CA ILE A 357 2.17 -26.69 44.53
C ILE A 357 2.31 -27.33 45.90
N SER A 358 1.23 -27.40 46.69
CA SER A 358 1.23 -28.16 47.94
C SER A 358 -0.06 -28.96 48.08
N ALA A 359 0.05 -30.17 48.64
CA ALA A 359 -1.09 -31.04 48.85
C ALA A 359 -1.40 -31.19 50.34
N THR A 360 -2.65 -30.91 50.68
CA THR A 360 -3.26 -31.15 51.99
C THR A 360 -4.12 -32.40 51.88
N VAL A 361 -4.12 -33.27 52.90
CA VAL A 361 -4.95 -34.47 52.95
C VAL A 361 -5.83 -34.52 54.19
N THR A 362 -6.97 -35.21 54.07
CA THR A 362 -7.94 -35.42 55.15
C THR A 362 -8.29 -36.90 55.24
N ASP A 363 -8.21 -37.47 56.43
CA ASP A 363 -8.51 -38.87 56.77
C ASP A 363 -9.54 -38.93 57.92
N GLU A 364 -9.59 -40.03 58.67
CA GLU A 364 -10.47 -40.19 59.84
C GLU A 364 -10.08 -39.36 61.07
N ASP A 365 -8.80 -39.01 61.25
CA ASP A 365 -8.27 -38.41 62.47
C ASP A 365 -7.85 -36.93 62.31
N GLY A 366 -7.54 -36.47 61.09
CA GLY A 366 -7.11 -35.09 60.89
C GLY A 366 -7.22 -34.49 59.49
N VAL A 367 -6.72 -33.25 59.42
CA VAL A 367 -6.41 -32.53 58.17
C VAL A 367 -4.94 -32.16 58.26
N TYR A 368 -4.14 -32.66 57.33
CA TYR A 368 -2.67 -32.57 57.33
C TYR A 368 -2.22 -31.64 56.20
N PRO A 369 -1.96 -30.35 56.48
CA PRO A 369 -1.64 -29.36 55.46
C PRO A 369 -0.20 -29.48 54.96
N GLY A 370 -0.03 -29.54 53.63
CA GLY A 370 1.29 -29.54 52.99
C GLY A 370 2.13 -30.78 53.32
N VAL A 371 1.55 -31.97 53.22
CA VAL A 371 2.25 -33.26 53.40
C VAL A 371 3.42 -33.40 52.43
N ASP A 372 3.23 -32.93 51.20
CA ASP A 372 4.32 -32.73 50.23
C ASP A 372 4.07 -31.49 49.37
N SER A 373 5.14 -30.97 48.76
CA SER A 373 5.13 -29.77 47.93
C SER A 373 6.09 -29.86 46.75
N LEU A 374 5.60 -29.54 45.55
CA LEU A 374 6.37 -29.57 44.31
C LEU A 374 6.50 -28.16 43.72
N THR A 375 7.72 -27.69 43.49
CA THR A 375 7.96 -26.43 42.76
C THR A 375 7.89 -26.66 41.26
N VAL A 376 7.14 -25.82 40.55
CA VAL A 376 7.09 -25.77 39.08
C VAL A 376 7.48 -24.38 38.59
N GLU A 377 8.31 -24.32 37.56
CA GLU A 377 8.60 -23.10 36.81
C GLU A 377 7.57 -22.92 35.69
N VAL A 378 6.63 -21.98 35.84
CA VAL A 378 5.74 -21.57 34.75
C VAL A 378 6.56 -20.72 33.78
N GLN A 379 6.66 -21.15 32.53
CA GLN A 379 7.41 -20.51 31.46
C GLN A 379 6.45 -19.71 30.57
N ASN A 380 6.83 -18.45 30.30
CA ASN A 380 6.04 -17.52 29.49
C ASN A 380 6.16 -17.86 28.00
N VAL A 381 5.03 -17.85 27.28
CA VAL A 381 4.86 -18.37 25.92
C VAL A 381 4.55 -17.24 24.96
N ALA A 382 5.62 -16.57 24.53
CA ALA A 382 5.64 -15.42 23.61
C ALA A 382 4.39 -15.23 22.71
N PRO A 383 3.66 -14.10 22.82
CA PRO A 383 2.47 -13.80 22.01
C PRO A 383 2.62 -14.07 20.52
N MET A 384 1.64 -14.76 19.93
CA MET A 384 1.60 -15.02 18.48
C MET A 384 0.76 -13.96 17.75
N VAL A 385 1.24 -13.53 16.58
CA VAL A 385 0.47 -12.67 15.67
C VAL A 385 0.70 -13.05 14.21
N THR A 386 -0.32 -12.88 13.37
CA THR A 386 -0.23 -13.11 11.92
C THR A 386 -0.11 -11.80 11.17
N LEU A 387 0.74 -11.73 10.14
CA LEU A 387 0.77 -10.61 9.20
C LEU A 387 -0.09 -10.91 7.96
N THR A 388 -0.79 -9.90 7.46
CA THR A 388 -1.50 -9.95 6.19
C THR A 388 -1.26 -8.67 5.40
N GLY A 389 -0.62 -8.79 4.25
CA GLY A 389 -0.38 -7.75 3.27
C GLY A 389 -0.03 -8.41 1.93
N ASP A 390 0.06 -7.63 0.86
CA ASP A 390 0.47 -8.17 -0.45
C ASP A 390 1.96 -8.55 -0.44
N ASN A 391 2.34 -9.62 -1.14
CA ASN A 391 3.75 -10.01 -1.30
C ASN A 391 4.55 -9.05 -2.21
N PHE A 392 3.92 -7.98 -2.70
CA PHE A 392 4.51 -6.97 -3.56
C PHE A 392 4.22 -5.58 -3.00
N ALA A 393 5.23 -4.70 -3.05
CA ALA A 393 5.11 -3.27 -2.80
C ALA A 393 5.75 -2.50 -3.95
N LYS A 394 5.47 -1.20 -4.05
CA LYS A 394 6.11 -0.30 -4.99
C LYS A 394 6.83 0.83 -4.28
N THR A 395 7.95 1.28 -4.83
CA THR A 395 8.68 2.45 -4.31
C THR A 395 7.84 3.72 -4.34
N ASN A 396 7.93 4.54 -3.29
CA ASN A 396 7.20 5.82 -3.12
C ASN A 396 5.67 5.70 -2.98
N GLU A 397 5.10 4.50 -3.05
CA GLU A 397 3.70 4.23 -2.72
C GLU A 397 3.57 3.69 -1.29
N PRO A 398 2.46 3.96 -0.56
CA PRO A 398 2.25 3.45 0.79
C PRO A 398 1.85 1.98 0.77
N TYR A 399 2.77 1.11 1.16
CA TYR A 399 2.49 -0.30 1.43
C TYR A 399 1.67 -0.45 2.72
N VAL A 400 0.66 -1.32 2.72
CA VAL A 400 -0.25 -1.54 3.86
C VAL A 400 0.00 -2.92 4.47
N LEU A 401 0.47 -2.94 5.71
CA LEU A 401 0.59 -4.15 6.52
C LEU A 401 -0.58 -4.23 7.50
N THR A 402 -1.32 -5.34 7.50
CA THR A 402 -2.34 -5.62 8.51
C THR A 402 -1.75 -6.54 9.58
N ILE A 403 -1.70 -6.06 10.82
CA ILE A 403 -1.34 -6.85 11.99
C ILE A 403 -2.60 -7.59 12.43
N GLY A 404 -2.67 -8.90 12.18
CA GLY A 404 -3.80 -9.75 12.54
C GLY A 404 -4.05 -9.82 14.05
N PRO A 405 -5.08 -10.57 14.51
CA PRO A 405 -5.32 -10.74 15.94
C PRO A 405 -4.08 -11.31 16.63
N THR A 406 -3.75 -10.75 17.79
CA THR A 406 -2.85 -11.40 18.74
C THR A 406 -3.59 -12.60 19.33
N VAL A 407 -2.88 -13.71 19.47
CA VAL A 407 -3.36 -14.94 20.09
C VAL A 407 -2.31 -15.37 21.10
N ASP A 408 -2.73 -15.41 22.35
CA ASP A 408 -1.86 -15.75 23.47
C ASP A 408 -2.36 -17.01 24.18
N PRO A 409 -1.47 -17.92 24.64
CA PRO A 409 -1.81 -18.97 25.58
C PRO A 409 -2.06 -18.46 27.01
N GLY A 410 -1.37 -17.38 27.42
CA GLY A 410 -1.48 -16.77 28.74
C GLY A 410 -2.41 -15.54 28.79
N ASP A 411 -2.34 -14.82 29.91
CA ASP A 411 -3.06 -13.54 30.14
C ASP A 411 -2.22 -12.29 29.72
N ASP A 412 -1.17 -12.49 28.92
CA ASP A 412 -0.17 -11.50 28.47
C ASP A 412 -0.80 -10.26 27.77
N ALA A 413 -0.51 -9.04 28.28
CA ALA A 413 -1.25 -7.82 27.93
C ALA A 413 -0.53 -6.91 26.91
N VAL A 414 0.10 -7.52 25.88
CA VAL A 414 0.76 -6.92 24.69
C VAL A 414 0.62 -5.39 24.61
N ILE A 415 1.65 -4.67 25.04
CA ILE A 415 1.67 -3.21 25.18
C ILE A 415 2.14 -2.48 23.91
N GLN A 416 2.94 -3.13 23.06
CA GLN A 416 3.57 -2.50 21.90
C GLN A 416 3.95 -3.51 20.79
N PHE A 417 3.85 -3.06 19.55
CA PHE A 417 4.38 -3.73 18.36
C PHE A 417 5.54 -2.91 17.80
N ILE A 418 6.61 -3.58 17.36
CA ILE A 418 7.72 -2.94 16.65
C ILE A 418 7.84 -3.61 15.28
N VAL A 419 7.58 -2.85 14.22
CA VAL A 419 7.60 -3.33 12.83
C VAL A 419 8.93 -2.93 12.22
N ASP A 420 9.77 -3.91 11.84
CA ASP A 420 10.94 -3.68 11.01
C ASP A 420 10.59 -3.96 9.55
N TRP A 421 10.80 -2.95 8.70
CA TRP A 421 10.41 -3.00 7.30
C TRP A 421 11.49 -3.62 6.39
N GLY A 422 12.64 -4.04 6.93
CA GLY A 422 13.73 -4.67 6.17
C GLY A 422 14.54 -3.71 5.29
N ASP A 423 14.29 -2.40 5.39
CA ASP A 423 15.11 -1.34 4.78
C ASP A 423 15.96 -0.55 5.80
N GLY A 424 15.85 -0.90 7.09
CA GLY A 424 16.49 -0.20 8.20
C GLY A 424 15.57 0.78 8.93
N SER A 425 14.34 0.99 8.45
CA SER A 425 13.28 1.70 9.15
C SER A 425 12.56 0.77 10.14
N GLN A 426 12.27 1.28 11.34
CA GLN A 426 11.42 0.60 12.32
C GLN A 426 10.33 1.54 12.81
N ASP A 427 9.08 1.09 12.79
CA ASP A 427 7.96 1.76 13.44
C ASP A 427 7.67 1.15 14.81
N VAL A 428 7.34 2.00 15.78
CA VAL A 428 7.08 1.62 17.18
C VAL A 428 5.67 2.06 17.53
N ILE A 429 4.74 1.10 17.61
CA ILE A 429 3.29 1.32 17.78
C ILE A 429 2.86 0.83 19.16
N LEU A 430 2.27 1.68 19.99
CA LEU A 430 1.60 1.24 21.21
C LEU A 430 0.30 0.52 20.87
N SER A 431 -0.08 -0.51 21.62
CA SER A 431 -1.34 -1.25 21.40
C SER A 431 -2.60 -0.40 21.58
N SER A 432 -2.51 0.71 22.32
CA SER A 432 -3.55 1.75 22.41
C SER A 432 -3.73 2.57 21.15
N ASP A 433 -2.67 2.65 20.33
CA ASP A 433 -2.54 3.58 19.21
C ASP A 433 -2.65 2.83 17.86
N LEU A 434 -2.64 1.49 17.90
CA LEU A 434 -2.92 0.63 16.74
C LEU A 434 -4.33 0.93 16.19
N PRO A 435 -4.48 1.30 14.90
CA PRO A 435 -5.78 1.62 14.32
C PRO A 435 -6.81 0.49 14.43
N SER A 436 -8.11 0.83 14.39
CA SER A 436 -9.20 -0.16 14.58
C SER A 436 -9.35 -1.17 13.43
N ASN A 437 -8.77 -0.90 12.26
CA ASN A 437 -8.55 -1.85 11.16
C ASN A 437 -7.24 -2.65 11.28
N ARG A 438 -6.43 -2.38 12.33
CA ARG A 438 -5.09 -2.94 12.60
C ARG A 438 -4.11 -2.83 11.43
N GLN A 439 -4.23 -1.76 10.64
CA GLN A 439 -3.35 -1.48 9.50
C GLN A 439 -2.32 -0.40 9.83
N VAL A 440 -1.09 -0.63 9.40
CA VAL A 440 0.05 0.29 9.48
C VAL A 440 0.69 0.43 8.10
N THR A 441 1.33 1.57 7.82
CA THR A 441 1.74 1.95 6.46
C THR A 441 3.16 2.47 6.40
N HIS A 442 3.94 1.99 5.43
CA HIS A 442 5.31 2.44 5.16
C HIS A 442 5.55 2.66 3.67
N THR A 443 6.55 3.46 3.32
CA THR A 443 6.85 3.86 1.95
C THR A 443 8.33 3.60 1.65
N TYR A 444 8.60 2.58 0.84
CA TYR A 444 9.96 2.20 0.46
C TYR A 444 10.57 3.18 -0.54
N ALA A 445 11.82 3.60 -0.31
CA ALA A 445 12.56 4.46 -1.23
C ALA A 445 13.38 3.69 -2.30
N GLU A 446 13.65 2.40 -2.07
CA GLU A 446 14.47 1.54 -2.94
C GLU A 446 13.67 0.32 -3.41
N GLY A 447 13.74 0.02 -4.71
CA GLY A 447 13.03 -1.10 -5.35
C GLY A 447 13.95 -2.00 -6.18
N ASP A 448 13.34 -3.02 -6.77
CA ASP A 448 13.95 -4.21 -7.37
C ASP A 448 14.70 -5.07 -6.32
N VAL A 449 14.21 -5.05 -5.08
CA VAL A 449 14.84 -5.68 -3.90
C VAL A 449 13.80 -6.47 -3.09
N GLN A 450 14.15 -7.71 -2.73
CA GLN A 450 13.39 -8.49 -1.75
C GLN A 450 13.70 -8.00 -0.34
N ARG A 451 12.66 -7.61 0.40
CA ARG A 451 12.67 -7.24 1.81
C ARG A 451 12.03 -8.37 2.64
N LEU A 452 12.40 -8.47 3.90
CA LEU A 452 11.75 -9.32 4.88
C LEU A 452 11.21 -8.40 5.97
N VAL A 453 9.90 -8.19 5.99
CA VAL A 453 9.23 -7.44 7.04
C VAL A 453 9.04 -8.38 8.23
N PHE A 454 9.39 -7.95 9.43
CA PHE A 454 9.13 -8.72 10.65
C PHE A 454 8.57 -7.84 11.75
N VAL A 455 7.83 -8.47 12.67
CA VAL A 455 7.24 -7.78 13.82
C VAL A 455 7.77 -8.42 15.09
N ASP A 456 8.25 -7.56 15.98
CA ASP A 456 8.51 -7.87 17.37
C ASP A 456 7.29 -7.46 18.21
N ILE A 457 6.95 -8.26 19.21
CA ILE A 457 5.95 -7.89 20.22
C ILE A 457 6.67 -7.48 21.51
N VAL A 458 6.03 -6.58 22.27
CA VAL A 458 6.44 -6.15 23.60
C VAL A 458 5.20 -6.15 24.49
N ASP A 459 5.36 -6.67 25.68
CA ASP A 459 4.37 -6.95 26.73
C ASP A 459 4.94 -6.48 28.09
N GLU A 460 4.37 -6.92 29.20
CA GLU A 460 4.87 -6.65 30.56
C GLU A 460 6.23 -7.29 30.86
N ASP A 461 6.51 -8.47 30.31
CA ASP A 461 7.68 -9.28 30.69
C ASP A 461 8.86 -9.20 29.70
N GLY A 462 8.64 -8.84 28.44
CA GLY A 462 9.75 -8.76 27.49
C GLY A 462 9.52 -8.04 26.15
N ARG A 463 10.49 -8.27 25.26
CA ARG A 463 10.40 -8.01 23.82
C ARG A 463 10.70 -9.32 23.11
N TYR A 464 9.74 -9.82 22.36
CA TYR A 464 9.82 -11.04 21.59
C TYR A 464 10.17 -10.72 20.14
N PRO A 465 11.43 -10.96 19.71
CA PRO A 465 11.89 -10.52 18.39
C PRO A 465 11.43 -11.45 17.27
N ALA A 466 10.97 -10.87 16.17
CA ALA A 466 10.56 -11.54 14.94
C ALA A 466 9.58 -12.72 15.17
N VAL A 467 8.55 -12.53 16.02
CA VAL A 467 7.50 -13.54 16.27
C VAL A 467 6.75 -13.93 14.99
N THR A 468 6.80 -13.07 13.97
CA THR A 468 6.21 -13.31 12.65
C THR A 468 6.93 -12.50 11.58
N SER A 469 6.87 -12.94 10.32
CA SER A 469 7.49 -12.25 9.18
C SER A 469 6.74 -12.45 7.87
N LEU A 470 6.95 -11.54 6.93
CA LEU A 470 6.35 -11.52 5.60
C LEU A 470 7.44 -11.19 4.55
N GLU A 471 7.61 -12.08 3.57
CA GLU A 471 8.45 -11.82 2.41
C GLU A 471 7.77 -10.83 1.46
N LEU A 472 8.47 -9.76 1.09
CA LEU A 472 7.96 -8.66 0.29
C LEU A 472 8.93 -8.35 -0.85
N PHE A 473 8.48 -8.39 -2.10
CA PHE A 473 9.25 -7.84 -3.21
C PHE A 473 8.87 -6.38 -3.43
N VAL A 474 9.81 -5.46 -3.22
CA VAL A 474 9.60 -4.05 -3.54
C VAL A 474 10.02 -3.82 -4.99
N GLU A 475 9.05 -3.60 -5.86
CA GLU A 475 9.27 -3.21 -7.25
C GLU A 475 9.55 -1.70 -7.33
N ARG A 476 10.34 -1.24 -8.30
CA ARG A 476 10.28 0.17 -8.69
C ARG A 476 8.87 0.48 -9.19
N SER A 477 8.26 1.54 -8.67
CA SER A 477 7.07 2.09 -9.32
C SER A 477 7.47 2.61 -10.71
N ILE A 478 6.61 2.33 -11.69
CA ILE A 478 6.70 2.83 -13.05
C ILE A 478 5.47 3.70 -13.23
N ASP A 479 5.69 5.01 -13.22
CA ASP A 479 4.66 6.03 -13.41
C ASP A 479 5.28 7.10 -14.33
N ILE A 480 5.28 6.79 -15.62
CA ILE A 480 5.94 7.59 -16.65
C ILE A 480 5.02 8.75 -17.02
N GLU A 481 5.35 9.93 -16.51
CA GLU A 481 4.68 11.17 -16.87
C GLU A 481 5.14 11.60 -18.28
N VAL A 482 4.22 11.61 -19.24
CA VAL A 482 4.47 12.17 -20.58
C VAL A 482 3.15 12.69 -21.16
N VAL A 483 3.20 13.85 -21.81
CA VAL A 483 2.04 14.45 -22.48
C VAL A 483 2.18 14.22 -23.98
N VAL A 484 1.27 13.43 -24.57
CA VAL A 484 1.12 13.32 -26.03
C VAL A 484 0.02 14.28 -26.47
N SER A 485 0.35 15.19 -27.38
CA SER A 485 -0.55 16.25 -27.83
C SER A 485 -0.40 16.55 -29.32
N GLY A 486 -1.39 17.23 -29.89
CA GLY A 486 -1.49 17.52 -31.32
C GLY A 486 -2.94 17.86 -31.69
N PRO A 487 -3.22 18.27 -32.94
CA PRO A 487 -4.57 18.57 -33.41
C PRO A 487 -5.55 17.40 -33.21
N ASP A 488 -6.82 17.70 -32.92
CA ASP A 488 -7.91 16.70 -32.97
C ASP A 488 -8.42 16.47 -34.40
N VAL A 489 -8.21 17.46 -35.28
CA VAL A 489 -8.64 17.49 -36.68
C VAL A 489 -7.49 17.97 -37.54
N ILE A 490 -7.30 17.36 -38.71
CA ILE A 490 -6.28 17.71 -39.71
C ILE A 490 -6.85 17.54 -41.12
N THR A 491 -6.31 18.25 -42.10
CA THR A 491 -6.66 18.05 -43.51
C THR A 491 -5.81 16.95 -44.14
N GLU A 492 -6.35 16.24 -45.11
CA GLU A 492 -5.56 15.39 -46.01
C GLU A 492 -4.48 16.24 -46.71
N GLY A 493 -3.25 15.72 -46.73
CA GLY A 493 -2.09 16.41 -47.31
C GLY A 493 -1.39 17.42 -46.39
N ASP A 494 -2.03 17.90 -45.32
CA ASP A 494 -1.36 18.70 -44.30
C ASP A 494 -0.40 17.86 -43.45
N ILE A 495 0.66 18.50 -42.93
CA ILE A 495 1.55 17.88 -41.96
C ILE A 495 0.89 17.89 -40.57
N TYR A 496 0.45 16.73 -40.11
CA TYR A 496 0.11 16.52 -38.71
C TYR A 496 1.36 16.63 -37.85
N LEU A 497 1.36 17.54 -36.87
CA LEU A 497 2.42 17.66 -35.87
C LEU A 497 1.99 17.02 -34.56
N LEU A 498 2.59 15.88 -34.24
CA LEU A 498 2.51 15.22 -32.94
C LEU A 498 3.61 15.77 -32.04
N ASN A 499 3.22 16.34 -30.90
CA ASN A 499 4.14 16.73 -29.85
C ASN A 499 4.10 15.70 -28.71
N ILE A 500 5.25 15.08 -28.45
CA ILE A 500 5.49 14.24 -27.28
C ILE A 500 6.35 15.04 -26.32
N GLY A 501 5.78 15.40 -25.17
CA GLY A 501 6.45 16.16 -24.13
C GLY A 501 7.64 15.43 -23.49
N PRO A 502 8.35 16.09 -22.55
CA PRO A 502 9.44 15.45 -21.83
C PRO A 502 8.94 14.20 -21.09
N ILE A 503 9.69 13.10 -21.21
CA ILE A 503 9.41 11.84 -20.53
C ILE A 503 10.00 11.95 -19.11
N THR A 504 9.13 12.01 -18.10
CA THR A 504 9.50 12.17 -16.68
C THR A 504 8.80 11.13 -15.80
N GLY A 505 8.90 11.28 -14.48
CA GLY A 505 8.34 10.33 -13.51
C GLY A 505 9.19 9.07 -13.29
N PRO A 506 8.87 8.26 -12.25
CA PRO A 506 9.58 7.01 -11.95
C PRO A 506 9.54 5.99 -13.09
N GLY A 507 10.68 5.38 -13.41
CA GLY A 507 10.80 4.38 -14.50
C GLY A 507 11.06 4.99 -15.88
N SER A 508 11.01 6.32 -16.03
CA SER A 508 11.40 7.01 -17.28
C SER A 508 12.84 6.69 -17.70
N GLU A 509 13.74 6.36 -16.77
CA GLU A 509 15.12 5.95 -17.05
C GLU A 509 15.23 4.59 -17.76
N ARG A 510 14.14 3.82 -17.84
CA ARG A 510 14.07 2.52 -18.54
C ARG A 510 13.65 2.65 -20.00
N VAL A 511 13.05 3.76 -20.41
CA VAL A 511 12.62 3.97 -21.81
C VAL A 511 13.86 4.07 -22.69
N THR A 512 13.89 3.31 -23.79
CA THR A 512 14.96 3.35 -24.80
C THR A 512 14.47 3.46 -26.23
N THR A 513 13.22 3.11 -26.49
CA THR A 513 12.58 3.21 -27.81
C THR A 513 11.20 3.85 -27.66
N VAL A 514 10.85 4.79 -28.54
CA VAL A 514 9.47 5.29 -28.70
C VAL A 514 8.96 4.87 -30.07
N VAL A 515 7.79 4.25 -30.12
CA VAL A 515 7.13 3.80 -31.35
C VAL A 515 5.86 4.59 -31.56
N VAL A 516 5.67 5.13 -32.77
CA VAL A 516 4.48 5.91 -33.16
C VAL A 516 3.80 5.19 -34.30
N ASP A 517 2.67 4.53 -34.03
CA ASP A 517 1.73 4.05 -35.04
C ASP A 517 0.76 5.19 -35.36
N TRP A 518 0.68 5.61 -36.62
CA TRP A 518 -0.17 6.73 -37.04
C TRP A 518 -1.63 6.30 -37.30
N GLY A 519 -1.93 5.00 -37.25
CA GLY A 519 -3.28 4.45 -37.44
C GLY A 519 -3.71 4.32 -38.91
N ASP A 520 -2.84 4.64 -39.86
CA ASP A 520 -3.04 4.51 -41.30
C ASP A 520 -2.16 3.41 -41.95
N GLN A 521 -1.61 2.50 -41.12
CA GLN A 521 -0.60 1.48 -41.45
C GLN A 521 0.84 2.02 -41.58
N PHE A 522 1.10 3.31 -41.35
CA PHE A 522 2.46 3.82 -41.16
C PHE A 522 2.89 3.76 -39.69
N THR A 523 4.15 3.42 -39.43
CA THR A 523 4.69 3.31 -38.07
C THR A 523 6.15 3.72 -38.04
N ASP A 524 6.48 4.72 -37.24
CA ASP A 524 7.85 5.18 -36.99
C ASP A 524 8.41 4.61 -35.68
N ILE A 525 9.73 4.43 -35.63
CA ILE A 525 10.45 3.87 -34.48
C ILE A 525 11.66 4.76 -34.20
N PHE A 526 11.67 5.40 -33.04
CA PHE A 526 12.69 6.34 -32.61
C PHE A 526 13.48 5.79 -31.41
N PRO A 527 14.79 5.52 -31.53
CA PRO A 527 15.65 5.35 -30.37
C PRO A 527 15.64 6.63 -29.52
N LEU A 528 15.59 6.52 -28.19
CA LEU A 528 15.51 7.70 -27.32
C LEU A 528 16.73 8.63 -27.44
N ALA A 529 17.88 8.10 -27.92
CA ALA A 529 19.08 8.89 -28.22
C ALA A 529 18.95 9.79 -29.47
N ASP A 530 18.04 9.45 -30.40
CA ASP A 530 17.75 10.20 -31.62
C ASP A 530 16.46 11.05 -31.50
N PHE A 531 15.82 11.03 -30.33
CA PHE A 531 14.60 11.78 -30.04
C PHE A 531 14.86 13.29 -30.08
N SER A 532 14.02 14.05 -30.80
CA SER A 532 14.24 15.48 -30.96
C SER A 532 14.04 16.22 -29.63
N ALA A 533 14.91 17.20 -29.34
CA ALA A 533 14.85 17.96 -28.08
C ALA A 533 13.56 18.79 -27.92
N ASP A 534 12.85 19.04 -29.03
CA ASP A 534 11.59 19.77 -29.08
C ASP A 534 10.35 18.84 -29.07
N GLY A 535 10.55 17.51 -29.12
CA GLY A 535 9.49 16.49 -29.01
C GLY A 535 8.52 16.41 -30.19
N ASN A 536 8.79 17.09 -31.31
CA ASN A 536 7.87 17.19 -32.45
C ASN A 536 8.17 16.17 -33.55
N PHE A 537 7.11 15.51 -34.03
CA PHE A 537 7.12 14.51 -35.11
C PHE A 537 6.05 14.86 -36.14
N GLY A 538 6.40 14.78 -37.43
CA GLY A 538 5.54 15.16 -38.54
C GLY A 538 5.13 13.97 -39.40
N HIS A 539 3.82 13.85 -39.68
CA HIS A 539 3.27 12.84 -40.60
C HIS A 539 2.27 13.49 -41.57
N VAL A 540 2.02 12.87 -42.72
CA VAL A 540 1.08 13.38 -43.73
C VAL A 540 0.07 12.29 -44.08
N TYR A 541 -1.18 12.47 -43.67
CA TYR A 541 -2.26 11.58 -44.05
C TYR A 541 -2.63 11.81 -45.52
N GLN A 542 -2.40 10.80 -46.35
CA GLN A 542 -2.62 10.86 -47.80
C GLN A 542 -4.09 10.65 -48.21
N ASN A 543 -4.96 10.29 -47.27
CA ASN A 543 -6.35 9.93 -47.52
C ASN A 543 -7.30 10.43 -46.41
N GLY A 544 -8.39 11.07 -46.80
CA GLY A 544 -9.57 11.33 -45.99
C GLY A 544 -10.87 11.32 -46.83
N PRO A 545 -12.04 11.52 -46.21
CA PRO A 545 -12.25 11.70 -44.77
C PRO A 545 -12.18 10.36 -44.01
N VAL A 546 -11.38 10.30 -42.95
CA VAL A 546 -11.21 9.09 -42.12
C VAL A 546 -10.91 9.46 -40.67
N ASN A 547 -11.35 8.62 -39.72
CA ASN A 547 -10.96 8.73 -38.32
C ASN A 547 -9.85 7.71 -38.04
N VAL A 548 -8.68 8.20 -37.59
CA VAL A 548 -7.54 7.37 -37.18
C VAL A 548 -7.31 7.47 -35.67
N THR A 549 -6.42 6.66 -35.13
CA THR A 549 -5.98 6.76 -33.73
C THR A 549 -4.49 6.53 -33.68
N ILE A 550 -3.74 7.61 -33.46
CA ILE A 550 -2.30 7.56 -33.27
C ILE A 550 -2.04 6.84 -31.94
N THR A 551 -1.16 5.86 -31.92
CA THR A 551 -0.74 5.13 -30.71
C THR A 551 0.76 5.30 -30.51
N VAL A 552 1.14 5.81 -29.34
CA VAL A 552 2.53 6.05 -28.95
C VAL A 552 2.91 5.08 -27.83
N GLN A 553 3.90 4.22 -28.07
CA GLN A 553 4.38 3.22 -27.11
C GLN A 553 5.79 3.57 -26.63
N PHE A 554 6.01 3.56 -25.32
CA PHE A 554 7.30 3.82 -24.67
C PHE A 554 7.88 2.50 -24.17
N ARG A 555 8.93 2.00 -24.84
CA ARG A 555 9.49 0.65 -24.62
C ARG A 555 10.86 0.66 -23.98
N ASP A 556 11.16 -0.40 -23.23
CA ASP A 556 12.49 -0.65 -22.66
C ASP A 556 13.41 -1.48 -23.58
N VAL A 557 14.63 -1.75 -23.09
CA VAL A 557 15.67 -2.52 -23.81
C VAL A 557 15.28 -3.95 -24.22
N THR A 558 14.13 -4.45 -23.78
CA THR A 558 13.57 -5.76 -24.17
C THR A 558 12.48 -5.66 -25.24
N GLU A 559 12.19 -4.45 -25.75
CA GLU A 559 11.01 -4.12 -26.59
C GLU A 559 9.65 -4.34 -25.89
N THR A 560 9.64 -4.46 -24.57
CA THR A 560 8.41 -4.47 -23.75
C THR A 560 7.92 -3.03 -23.57
N SER A 561 6.63 -2.77 -23.84
CA SER A 561 6.05 -1.45 -23.55
C SER A 561 5.86 -1.24 -22.05
N LEU A 562 6.27 -0.07 -21.57
CA LEU A 562 6.09 0.42 -20.20
C LEU A 562 4.86 1.32 -20.09
N LEU A 563 4.50 2.00 -21.18
CA LEU A 563 3.35 2.90 -21.27
C LEU A 563 2.89 3.01 -22.73
N ASP A 564 1.59 2.94 -22.94
CA ASP A 564 0.93 3.23 -24.22
C ASP A 564 0.03 4.47 -24.06
N GLN A 565 0.09 5.38 -25.02
CA GLN A 565 -0.74 6.60 -25.11
C GLN A 565 -1.48 6.62 -26.46
N SER A 566 -2.72 7.13 -26.48
CA SER A 566 -3.56 7.12 -27.69
C SER A 566 -4.19 8.49 -27.97
N LYS A 567 -4.07 8.98 -29.21
CA LYS A 567 -4.64 10.24 -29.68
C LYS A 567 -5.56 9.98 -30.89
N PRO A 568 -6.89 10.07 -30.75
CA PRO A 568 -7.80 10.04 -31.90
C PRO A 568 -7.61 11.31 -32.75
N VAL A 569 -7.69 11.16 -34.07
CA VAL A 569 -7.59 12.26 -35.03
C VAL A 569 -8.62 12.07 -36.15
N GLN A 570 -9.35 13.13 -36.48
CA GLN A 570 -10.18 13.19 -37.67
C GLN A 570 -9.39 13.79 -38.84
N VAL A 571 -9.15 13.00 -39.88
CA VAL A 571 -8.63 13.49 -41.16
C VAL A 571 -9.81 13.94 -42.02
N LEU A 572 -9.83 15.19 -42.43
CA LEU A 572 -10.78 15.75 -43.40
C LEU A 572 -10.26 15.48 -44.81
N GLY A 573 -11.07 14.88 -45.68
CA GLY A 573 -10.71 14.75 -47.10
C GLY A 573 -10.78 16.11 -47.79
N VAL A 574 -9.81 16.39 -48.66
CA VAL A 574 -9.86 17.54 -49.58
C VAL A 574 -10.73 17.16 -50.78
N PRO A 575 -11.71 17.98 -51.19
CA PRO A 575 -12.48 17.71 -52.39
C PRO A 575 -11.57 17.78 -53.63
N LEU A 576 -11.68 16.78 -54.50
CA LEU A 576 -11.11 16.82 -55.84
C LEU A 576 -11.75 17.97 -56.63
N THR A 577 -10.94 18.75 -57.35
CA THR A 577 -11.42 19.76 -58.30
C THR A 577 -11.18 19.31 -59.74
N ILE A 578 -12.00 19.84 -60.65
CA ILE A 578 -11.75 19.79 -62.09
C ILE A 578 -11.60 21.25 -62.52
N ASP A 579 -10.37 21.63 -62.83
CA ASP A 579 -9.94 22.98 -63.14
C ASP A 579 -9.64 23.09 -64.65
N ASP A 580 -9.85 24.28 -65.24
CA ASP A 580 -9.61 24.59 -66.66
C ASP A 580 -10.14 23.53 -67.66
N PHE A 581 -11.34 22.97 -67.40
CA PHE A 581 -12.00 22.04 -68.34
C PHE A 581 -12.56 22.79 -69.56
N ASP A 582 -11.85 22.69 -70.68
CA ASP A 582 -12.31 23.21 -71.96
C ASP A 582 -11.94 22.31 -73.15
N ASN A 583 -12.23 22.74 -74.37
CA ASN A 583 -12.02 21.97 -75.59
C ASN A 583 -11.60 22.84 -76.78
N THR A 584 -10.95 22.25 -77.79
CA THR A 584 -10.45 22.95 -78.99
C THR A 584 -11.52 23.34 -80.01
N ALA A 585 -12.77 23.44 -79.58
CA ALA A 585 -13.93 23.88 -80.36
C ALA A 585 -14.89 24.67 -79.46
N SER A 586 -14.37 25.41 -78.47
CA SER A 586 -15.18 26.15 -77.50
C SER A 586 -15.81 27.42 -78.05
N ARG A 587 -15.53 27.77 -79.31
CA ARG A 587 -16.16 28.88 -80.06
C ARG A 587 -16.67 28.45 -81.43
N PRO A 588 -17.70 29.12 -81.98
CA PRO A 588 -18.13 28.95 -83.37
C PRO A 588 -16.97 29.14 -84.36
N GLY A 589 -17.00 28.38 -85.46
CA GLY A 589 -15.98 28.42 -86.51
C GLY A 589 -14.67 27.68 -86.24
N GLU A 590 -14.39 27.23 -85.01
CA GLU A 590 -13.12 26.57 -84.65
C GLU A 590 -12.96 25.13 -85.17
N THR A 591 -14.02 24.47 -85.64
CA THR A 591 -14.00 23.03 -86.02
C THR A 591 -15.08 22.65 -87.04
N ASP A 592 -14.67 21.98 -88.12
CA ASP A 592 -15.55 21.39 -89.13
C ASP A 592 -16.01 19.96 -88.77
N VAL A 593 -17.08 19.48 -89.42
CA VAL A 593 -17.55 18.09 -89.28
C VAL A 593 -16.51 17.09 -89.79
N GLY A 594 -15.95 16.29 -88.87
CA GLY A 594 -14.94 15.28 -89.18
C GLY A 594 -13.53 15.62 -88.71
N ASP A 595 -13.31 16.84 -88.21
CA ASP A 595 -12.08 17.22 -87.52
C ASP A 595 -12.00 16.68 -86.09
N VAL A 596 -10.82 16.74 -85.49
CA VAL A 596 -10.52 16.19 -84.16
C VAL A 596 -10.61 17.28 -83.10
N VAL A 597 -11.66 17.22 -82.27
CA VAL A 597 -11.77 18.04 -81.06
C VAL A 597 -10.99 17.38 -79.93
N THR A 598 -10.17 18.14 -79.21
CA THR A 598 -9.51 17.70 -77.99
C THR A 598 -10.12 18.42 -76.80
N ALA A 599 -10.58 17.67 -75.80
CA ALA A 599 -11.00 18.20 -74.51
C ALA A 599 -9.88 17.95 -73.48
N PHE A 600 -9.61 18.96 -72.66
CA PHE A 600 -8.52 18.99 -71.69
C PHE A 600 -9.02 19.54 -70.36
N ALA A 601 -8.41 19.09 -69.25
CA ALA A 601 -8.67 19.59 -67.90
C ALA A 601 -7.46 19.32 -67.01
N GLU A 602 -7.36 20.08 -65.93
CA GLU A 602 -6.50 19.76 -64.78
C GLU A 602 -7.36 19.19 -63.64
N VAL A 603 -6.84 18.18 -62.94
CA VAL A 603 -7.51 17.52 -61.82
C VAL A 603 -6.63 17.66 -60.59
N THR A 604 -7.07 18.45 -59.62
CA THR A 604 -6.24 18.83 -58.47
C THR A 604 -6.72 18.14 -57.18
N ARG A 605 -5.78 17.49 -56.47
CA ARG A 605 -5.96 16.89 -55.14
C ARG A 605 -4.58 16.74 -54.46
N PRO A 606 -4.46 16.84 -53.11
CA PRO A 606 -3.18 16.66 -52.41
C PRO A 606 -2.51 15.29 -52.60
N SER A 607 -3.26 14.23 -52.95
CA SER A 607 -2.69 13.00 -53.49
C SER A 607 -3.59 12.39 -54.57
N LEU A 608 -3.00 11.88 -55.65
CA LEU A 608 -3.71 11.18 -56.75
C LEU A 608 -3.50 9.65 -56.70
N LEU A 609 -2.96 9.14 -55.59
CA LEU A 609 -2.43 7.77 -55.46
C LEU A 609 -3.50 6.67 -55.60
N ASN A 610 -4.77 7.00 -55.39
CA ASN A 610 -5.91 6.08 -55.56
C ASN A 610 -6.36 5.89 -57.03
N HIS A 611 -5.72 6.58 -57.99
CA HIS A 611 -6.05 6.54 -59.41
C HIS A 611 -7.53 6.87 -59.72
N PRO A 612 -7.95 8.16 -59.57
CA PRO A 612 -9.25 8.64 -60.01
C PRO A 612 -9.63 8.16 -61.43
N ARG A 613 -10.89 7.81 -61.61
CA ARG A 613 -11.45 7.31 -62.88
C ARG A 613 -12.20 8.44 -63.56
N ALA A 614 -11.65 8.92 -64.67
CA ALA A 614 -12.31 9.91 -65.51
C ALA A 614 -13.16 9.24 -66.61
N THR A 615 -14.33 9.81 -66.89
CA THR A 615 -15.16 9.47 -68.06
C THR A 615 -15.68 10.74 -68.72
N ILE A 616 -15.79 10.75 -70.05
CA ILE A 616 -16.28 11.90 -70.82
C ILE A 616 -17.46 11.51 -71.71
N ASP A 617 -18.51 12.32 -71.69
CA ASP A 617 -19.68 12.27 -72.58
C ASP A 617 -19.60 13.48 -73.53
N TRP A 618 -19.61 13.23 -74.84
CA TRP A 618 -19.47 14.27 -75.87
C TRP A 618 -20.82 14.86 -76.33
N GLY A 619 -21.96 14.43 -75.78
CA GLY A 619 -23.27 15.06 -76.05
C GLY A 619 -23.82 14.85 -77.47
N ASP A 620 -23.16 14.02 -78.29
CA ASP A 620 -23.58 13.61 -79.64
C ASP A 620 -24.36 12.29 -79.66
N GLY A 621 -24.45 11.60 -78.52
CA GLY A 621 -25.10 10.30 -78.38
C GLY A 621 -24.19 9.10 -78.64
N THR A 622 -22.87 9.31 -78.78
CA THR A 622 -21.88 8.23 -78.67
C THR A 622 -21.78 7.74 -77.21
N VAL A 623 -21.16 6.57 -77.00
CA VAL A 623 -20.99 6.00 -75.66
C VAL A 623 -19.85 6.73 -74.95
N SER A 624 -20.10 7.16 -73.70
CA SER A 624 -19.12 7.85 -72.86
C SER A 624 -17.80 7.07 -72.77
N GLN A 625 -16.70 7.78 -72.94
CA GLN A 625 -15.36 7.22 -73.08
C GLN A 625 -14.64 7.24 -71.73
N THR A 626 -13.95 6.16 -71.35
CA THR A 626 -13.03 6.18 -70.20
C THR A 626 -11.78 6.96 -70.57
N VAL A 627 -11.41 7.92 -69.72
CA VAL A 627 -10.29 8.85 -69.92
C VAL A 627 -9.15 8.44 -68.98
N THR A 628 -7.90 8.60 -69.45
CA THR A 628 -6.71 8.39 -68.62
C THR A 628 -6.24 9.73 -68.06
N ILE A 629 -6.15 9.83 -66.73
CA ILE A 629 -5.54 10.97 -66.05
C ILE A 629 -4.03 10.73 -66.02
N VAL A 630 -3.23 11.73 -66.46
CA VAL A 630 -1.77 11.66 -66.51
C VAL A 630 -1.19 12.65 -65.50
N GLU A 631 -0.72 12.15 -64.36
CA GLU A 631 -0.13 12.97 -63.31
C GLU A 631 1.19 13.62 -63.76
N GLN A 632 1.30 14.94 -63.59
CA GLN A 632 2.53 15.71 -63.75
C GLN A 632 2.65 16.70 -62.58
N ASN A 633 3.73 16.61 -61.80
CA ASN A 633 4.02 17.47 -60.65
C ASN A 633 2.89 17.55 -59.59
N GLY A 634 2.07 16.51 -59.45
CA GLY A 634 0.91 16.47 -58.54
C GLY A 634 -0.41 16.95 -59.13
N ILE A 635 -0.43 17.39 -60.40
CA ILE A 635 -1.64 17.76 -61.13
C ILE A 635 -2.02 16.63 -62.10
N GLY A 636 -3.28 16.20 -62.07
CA GLY A 636 -3.80 15.16 -62.96
C GLY A 636 -4.25 15.73 -64.30
N ILE A 637 -3.42 15.66 -65.34
CA ILE A 637 -3.76 16.22 -66.64
C ILE A 637 -4.64 15.26 -67.43
N ILE A 638 -5.77 15.76 -67.94
CA ILE A 638 -6.66 15.08 -68.88
C ILE A 638 -6.44 15.65 -70.28
N ASN A 639 -6.37 14.77 -71.28
CA ASN A 639 -6.40 15.10 -72.70
C ASN A 639 -7.11 13.95 -73.45
N GLN A 640 -8.31 14.19 -73.98
CA GLN A 640 -9.10 13.20 -74.71
C GLN A 640 -9.60 13.75 -76.06
N THR A 641 -9.49 12.96 -77.11
CA THR A 641 -9.85 13.36 -78.49
C THR A 641 -11.12 12.69 -78.98
N HIS A 642 -11.96 13.43 -79.73
CA HIS A 642 -13.17 12.91 -80.39
C HIS A 642 -13.37 13.52 -81.78
N VAL A 643 -14.26 12.93 -82.57
CA VAL A 643 -14.59 13.39 -83.93
C VAL A 643 -16.11 13.39 -84.10
N PHE A 644 -16.69 14.58 -84.23
CA PHE A 644 -18.13 14.75 -84.41
C PHE A 644 -18.57 14.44 -85.84
N THR A 645 -19.60 13.60 -86.00
CA THR A 645 -20.12 13.20 -87.32
C THR A 645 -21.21 14.12 -87.88
N THR A 646 -21.59 15.15 -87.12
CA THR A 646 -22.63 16.14 -87.47
C THR A 646 -22.29 17.48 -86.84
N GLY A 647 -22.51 18.59 -87.55
CA GLY A 647 -22.43 19.93 -86.98
C GLY A 647 -23.61 20.25 -86.06
N GLY A 648 -23.46 21.24 -85.18
CA GLY A 648 -24.36 21.58 -84.10
C GLY A 648 -23.61 22.03 -82.85
N ILE A 649 -24.32 22.12 -81.72
CA ILE A 649 -23.77 22.53 -80.42
C ILE A 649 -23.87 21.34 -79.45
N PHE A 650 -22.77 21.02 -78.79
CA PHE A 650 -22.59 19.79 -78.02
C PHE A 650 -22.10 20.11 -76.60
N THR A 651 -22.91 19.83 -75.59
CA THR A 651 -22.44 19.86 -74.19
C THR A 651 -21.54 18.67 -73.94
N VAL A 652 -20.25 18.93 -73.70
CA VAL A 652 -19.25 17.92 -73.35
C VAL A 652 -19.14 17.88 -71.83
N ARG A 653 -19.40 16.73 -71.21
CA ARG A 653 -19.33 16.53 -69.75
C ARG A 653 -18.19 15.62 -69.38
N LEU A 654 -17.30 16.09 -68.52
CA LEU A 654 -16.29 15.28 -67.84
C LEU A 654 -16.80 14.93 -66.43
N THR A 655 -16.72 13.65 -66.08
CA THR A 655 -17.00 13.13 -64.73
C THR A 655 -15.74 12.46 -64.20
N VAL A 656 -15.30 12.83 -63.00
CA VAL A 656 -14.20 12.19 -62.28
C VAL A 656 -14.72 11.54 -61.00
N GLU A 657 -14.47 10.24 -60.85
CA GLU A 657 -14.87 9.41 -59.71
C GLU A 657 -13.65 8.87 -58.97
N GLU A 658 -13.72 8.79 -57.64
CA GLU A 658 -12.77 8.01 -56.83
C GLU A 658 -13.52 7.02 -55.96
N ASP A 659 -12.85 5.94 -55.57
CA ASP A 659 -13.41 5.06 -54.55
C ASP A 659 -13.56 5.88 -53.23
N PHE A 660 -14.79 5.94 -52.71
CA PHE A 660 -15.24 6.66 -51.50
C PHE A 660 -15.55 8.17 -51.59
N SER A 661 -15.37 8.86 -52.73
CA SER A 661 -15.84 10.25 -52.92
C SER A 661 -17.15 10.33 -53.72
N LEU A 662 -17.75 11.52 -53.83
CA LEU A 662 -18.84 11.77 -54.79
C LEU A 662 -18.25 12.14 -56.15
N PRO A 663 -18.86 11.73 -57.28
CA PRO A 663 -18.42 12.15 -58.60
C PRO A 663 -18.39 13.67 -58.74
N VAL A 664 -17.27 14.21 -59.19
CA VAL A 664 -17.12 15.62 -59.56
C VAL A 664 -17.38 15.73 -61.07
N THR A 665 -18.17 16.72 -61.48
CA THR A 665 -18.57 16.90 -62.89
C THR A 665 -18.31 18.32 -63.36
N ALA A 666 -17.69 18.46 -64.52
CA ALA A 666 -17.54 19.72 -65.24
C ALA A 666 -18.17 19.61 -66.64
N GLU A 667 -18.63 20.74 -67.19
CA GLU A 667 -19.23 20.84 -68.52
C GLU A 667 -18.60 21.98 -69.32
N THR A 668 -18.22 21.71 -70.58
CA THR A 668 -17.89 22.72 -71.60
C THR A 668 -18.79 22.52 -72.83
N THR A 669 -18.76 23.44 -73.78
CA THR A 669 -19.54 23.38 -75.03
C THR A 669 -18.59 23.27 -76.22
N ALA A 670 -18.84 22.31 -77.10
CA ALA A 670 -18.19 22.21 -78.41
C ALA A 670 -19.15 22.71 -79.51
N PHE A 671 -18.69 23.66 -80.30
CA PHE A 671 -19.35 24.18 -81.50
C PHE A 671 -18.74 23.53 -82.74
N VAL A 672 -19.56 22.85 -83.55
CA VAL A 672 -19.10 22.18 -84.76
C VAL A 672 -19.90 22.69 -85.95
N THR A 673 -19.23 23.22 -86.97
CA THR A 673 -19.84 23.88 -88.13
C THR A 673 -20.89 22.99 -88.80
N GLY A 674 -22.12 23.50 -88.98
CA GLY A 674 -23.25 22.79 -89.59
C GLY A 674 -24.57 22.93 -88.84
N THR A 675 -25.45 21.91 -88.92
CA THR A 675 -26.84 22.02 -88.42
C THR A 675 -27.37 20.78 -87.71
N ARG A 676 -27.93 20.96 -86.50
CA ARG A 676 -28.52 19.92 -85.63
C ARG A 676 -29.89 20.36 -85.13
N LEU A 677 -30.85 19.42 -85.11
CA LEU A 677 -32.13 19.61 -84.42
C LEU A 677 -32.06 18.90 -83.05
N ASP A 678 -31.91 19.66 -81.97
CA ASP A 678 -31.82 19.14 -80.61
C ASP A 678 -32.94 19.70 -79.73
N ARG A 679 -33.65 18.85 -78.97
CA ARG A 679 -34.71 19.26 -78.01
C ARG A 679 -35.78 20.24 -78.58
N LYS A 680 -35.96 20.27 -79.91
CA LYS A 680 -36.77 21.23 -80.72
C LYS A 680 -36.15 22.60 -81.02
N ARG A 681 -34.91 22.89 -80.61
CA ARG A 681 -34.12 23.98 -81.19
C ARG A 681 -33.40 23.49 -82.44
N LEU A 682 -33.46 24.26 -83.53
CA LEU A 682 -32.62 24.03 -84.70
C LEU A 682 -31.36 24.88 -84.58
N GLN A 683 -30.27 24.22 -84.19
CA GLN A 683 -28.94 24.77 -84.08
C GLN A 683 -28.30 24.90 -85.47
N ILE A 684 -27.66 26.04 -85.72
CA ILE A 684 -26.92 26.39 -86.93
C ILE A 684 -25.60 27.02 -86.47
N VAL A 685 -24.47 26.42 -86.85
CA VAL A 685 -23.11 26.87 -86.48
C VAL A 685 -22.31 27.15 -87.75
N GLY A 686 -21.72 28.33 -87.85
CA GLY A 686 -20.93 28.79 -88.98
C GLY A 686 -19.47 28.34 -88.99
N SER A 687 -18.73 28.83 -89.98
CA SER A 687 -17.28 28.61 -90.18
C SER A 687 -16.46 29.83 -89.73
N SER A 688 -15.13 29.75 -89.72
CA SER A 688 -14.28 30.91 -89.37
C SER A 688 -14.12 31.93 -90.52
N GLY A 689 -15.19 32.27 -91.24
CA GLY A 689 -15.16 33.33 -92.26
C GLY A 689 -16.37 33.44 -93.16
N ASN A 690 -16.86 34.66 -93.38
CA ASN A 690 -17.77 35.13 -94.44
C ASN A 690 -18.86 34.14 -94.93
N ASP A 691 -19.63 33.62 -93.99
CA ASP A 691 -20.76 32.74 -94.18
C ASP A 691 -21.99 33.46 -94.75
N ILE A 692 -22.81 32.72 -95.50
CA ILE A 692 -24.16 33.17 -95.89
C ILE A 692 -25.19 32.13 -95.47
N VAL A 693 -25.84 32.38 -94.34
CA VAL A 693 -26.89 31.54 -93.75
C VAL A 693 -28.27 32.05 -94.19
N THR A 694 -29.08 31.17 -94.78
CA THR A 694 -30.43 31.51 -95.24
C THR A 694 -31.44 30.45 -94.79
N VAL A 695 -32.49 30.89 -94.08
CA VAL A 695 -33.49 30.00 -93.48
C VAL A 695 -34.88 30.37 -93.98
N THR A 696 -35.50 29.46 -94.75
CA THR A 696 -36.72 29.76 -95.52
C THR A 696 -37.79 28.67 -95.42
N PRO A 697 -39.09 29.00 -95.45
CA PRO A 697 -40.15 28.00 -95.46
C PRO A 697 -40.26 27.30 -96.82
N ALA A 698 -40.24 25.97 -96.82
CA ALA A 698 -40.31 25.12 -98.01
C ALA A 698 -41.54 24.21 -97.98
N GLY A 699 -42.38 24.30 -99.01
CA GLY A 699 -43.55 23.44 -99.18
C GLY A 699 -44.57 23.53 -98.04
N SER A 700 -45.25 22.42 -97.75
CA SER A 700 -46.34 22.35 -96.77
C SER A 700 -45.87 22.05 -95.34
N GLY A 701 -44.88 22.80 -94.84
CA GLY A 701 -44.40 22.69 -93.45
C GLY A 701 -43.00 22.09 -93.26
N GLN A 702 -42.06 22.40 -94.15
CA GLN A 702 -40.61 22.24 -93.87
C GLN A 702 -39.96 23.61 -93.75
N ILE A 703 -38.85 23.69 -93.01
CA ILE A 703 -37.85 24.75 -93.13
C ILE A 703 -36.71 24.21 -94.00
N PHE A 704 -36.15 25.06 -94.85
CA PHE A 704 -34.93 24.79 -95.61
C PHE A 704 -33.83 25.73 -95.14
N VAL A 705 -32.74 25.15 -94.65
CA VAL A 705 -31.50 25.86 -94.28
C VAL A 705 -30.51 25.69 -95.43
N ASN A 706 -30.02 26.81 -95.97
CA ASN A 706 -28.97 26.86 -96.97
C ASN A 706 -27.84 27.75 -96.44
N MET A 707 -26.67 27.16 -96.23
CA MET A 707 -25.46 27.84 -95.79
C MET A 707 -24.44 27.82 -96.93
N THR A 708 -23.72 28.91 -97.09
CA THR A 708 -22.57 29.00 -98.00
C THR A 708 -21.36 29.29 -97.12
N LEU A 709 -20.50 28.28 -96.95
CA LEU A 709 -19.39 28.29 -96.02
C LEU A 709 -18.06 28.33 -96.79
N PRO A 710 -17.25 29.40 -96.71
CA PRO A 710 -15.91 29.45 -97.26
C PRO A 710 -15.00 28.38 -96.65
N GLY A 711 -14.26 27.63 -97.48
CA GLY A 711 -13.44 26.51 -96.98
C GLY A 711 -14.26 25.23 -96.78
N THR A 712 -15.14 25.20 -95.77
CA THR A 712 -15.97 24.04 -95.37
C THR A 712 -16.88 23.54 -96.50
N GLY A 713 -17.52 24.46 -97.24
CA GLY A 713 -18.44 24.16 -98.34
C GLY A 713 -19.93 24.16 -97.97
N ASN A 714 -20.79 24.28 -98.98
CA ASN A 714 -22.20 24.63 -98.81
C ASN A 714 -23.06 23.50 -98.20
N ILE A 715 -23.70 23.79 -97.06
CA ILE A 715 -24.66 22.90 -96.39
C ILE A 715 -26.09 23.23 -96.82
N ARG A 716 -26.90 22.20 -97.09
CA ARG A 716 -28.31 22.31 -97.49
C ARG A 716 -29.15 21.23 -96.83
N GLN A 717 -29.93 21.61 -95.82
CA GLN A 717 -30.76 20.68 -95.03
C GLN A 717 -32.22 21.13 -94.97
N SER A 718 -33.12 20.17 -94.72
CA SER A 718 -34.55 20.42 -94.58
C SER A 718 -35.12 19.75 -93.33
N TYR A 719 -35.84 20.52 -92.51
CA TYR A 719 -36.35 20.06 -91.22
C TYR A 719 -37.88 20.25 -91.14
N PRO A 720 -38.63 19.33 -90.51
CA PRO A 720 -40.07 19.51 -90.29
C PRO A 720 -40.35 20.67 -89.34
N LEU A 721 -41.09 21.68 -89.81
CA LEU A 721 -41.44 22.87 -89.03
C LEU A 721 -42.14 22.51 -87.71
N ALA A 722 -42.99 21.49 -87.71
CA ALA A 722 -43.72 21.02 -86.52
C ALA A 722 -42.82 20.42 -85.41
N ASN A 723 -41.54 20.16 -85.70
CA ASN A 723 -40.57 19.68 -84.72
C ASN A 723 -39.68 20.81 -84.16
N ILE A 724 -39.83 22.04 -84.65
CA ILE A 724 -39.01 23.20 -84.30
C ILE A 724 -39.85 24.15 -83.44
N ALA A 725 -39.28 24.60 -82.32
CA ALA A 725 -39.84 25.60 -81.42
C ALA A 725 -39.01 26.89 -81.42
N GLY A 726 -37.69 26.79 -81.63
CA GLY A 726 -36.79 27.92 -81.79
C GLY A 726 -35.62 27.61 -82.74
N LEU A 727 -34.92 28.65 -83.17
CA LEU A 727 -33.65 28.59 -83.89
C LEU A 727 -32.54 29.09 -82.97
N ASP A 728 -31.36 28.47 -83.05
CA ASP A 728 -30.13 28.94 -82.40
C ASP A 728 -29.06 29.06 -83.49
N VAL A 729 -28.64 30.28 -83.81
CA VAL A 729 -27.69 30.58 -84.89
C VAL A 729 -26.44 31.24 -84.30
N TYR A 730 -25.28 30.69 -84.63
CA TYR A 730 -23.97 31.25 -84.30
C TYR A 730 -23.13 31.20 -85.57
N VAL A 731 -22.58 32.31 -86.07
CA VAL A 731 -21.80 32.29 -87.32
C VAL A 731 -20.29 32.34 -87.07
N GLY A 732 -19.78 33.34 -86.35
CA GLY A 732 -18.54 33.22 -85.58
C GLY A 732 -17.51 34.33 -85.78
N SER A 733 -16.79 34.31 -86.91
CA SER A 733 -15.72 35.28 -87.17
C SER A 733 -15.54 35.56 -88.66
N GLY A 734 -15.57 36.84 -89.03
CA GLY A 734 -15.56 37.32 -90.40
C GLY A 734 -16.94 37.84 -90.80
N ASN A 735 -17.00 38.79 -91.74
CA ASN A 735 -18.25 39.46 -92.13
C ASN A 735 -19.30 38.48 -92.69
N ASP A 736 -20.24 38.06 -91.86
CA ASP A 736 -21.22 37.02 -92.11
C ASP A 736 -22.60 37.60 -92.46
N ARG A 737 -23.48 36.74 -92.98
CA ARG A 737 -24.82 37.14 -93.40
C ARG A 737 -25.88 36.13 -93.03
N VAL A 738 -26.61 36.40 -91.96
CA VAL A 738 -27.77 35.61 -91.50
C VAL A 738 -29.06 36.22 -92.01
N MET A 739 -29.85 35.46 -92.76
CA MET A 739 -31.19 35.88 -93.21
C MET A 739 -32.23 34.81 -92.91
N ILE A 740 -32.98 35.01 -91.83
CA ILE A 740 -34.19 34.25 -91.52
C ILE A 740 -35.38 34.89 -92.26
N SER A 741 -36.31 34.09 -92.77
CA SER A 741 -37.47 34.64 -93.50
C SER A 741 -38.52 35.20 -92.53
N ASP A 742 -38.91 36.44 -92.79
CA ASP A 742 -40.17 37.13 -92.46
C ASP A 742 -41.45 36.26 -92.43
N ARG A 743 -41.47 35.11 -93.13
CA ARG A 743 -42.58 34.17 -93.20
C ARG A 743 -42.50 33.04 -92.16
N LEU A 744 -41.51 33.08 -91.28
CA LEU A 744 -41.36 32.23 -90.09
C LEU A 744 -41.68 33.08 -88.86
N THR A 745 -42.44 32.50 -87.93
CA THR A 745 -42.81 33.11 -86.64
C THR A 745 -42.25 32.24 -85.52
N ILE A 746 -40.93 32.16 -85.42
CA ILE A 746 -40.19 31.18 -84.61
C ILE A 746 -39.21 31.95 -83.73
N GLU A 747 -39.15 31.63 -82.44
CA GLU A 747 -38.18 32.25 -81.55
C GLU A 747 -36.76 32.03 -82.09
N THR A 748 -36.00 33.08 -82.33
CA THR A 748 -34.71 32.99 -83.04
C THR A 748 -33.62 33.67 -82.21
N LEU A 749 -32.63 32.90 -81.78
CA LEU A 749 -31.37 33.43 -81.28
C LEU A 749 -30.37 33.53 -82.43
N ILE A 750 -29.70 34.67 -82.56
CA ILE A 750 -28.58 34.90 -83.47
C ILE A 750 -27.44 35.52 -82.66
N ASP A 751 -26.27 34.90 -82.73
CA ASP A 751 -24.98 35.41 -82.30
C ASP A 751 -24.16 35.57 -83.59
N GLY A 752 -23.84 36.81 -83.96
CA GLY A 752 -23.01 37.11 -85.13
C GLY A 752 -21.60 36.61 -84.88
N GLY A 753 -20.85 37.39 -84.11
CA GLY A 753 -19.67 36.92 -83.39
C GLY A 753 -18.55 37.95 -83.38
N SER A 754 -17.92 38.20 -84.53
CA SER A 754 -16.83 39.18 -84.69
C SER A 754 -16.51 39.50 -86.16
N ASP A 755 -16.07 40.74 -86.42
CA ASP A 755 -16.08 41.42 -87.73
C ASP A 755 -17.50 41.85 -88.16
N ASP A 756 -17.62 42.72 -89.18
CA ASP A 756 -18.86 43.47 -89.47
C ASP A 756 -19.95 42.60 -90.16
N ASP A 757 -21.06 42.33 -89.46
CA ASP A 757 -22.09 41.36 -89.84
C ASP A 757 -23.38 41.96 -90.45
N ILE A 758 -24.19 41.12 -91.11
CA ILE A 758 -25.55 41.44 -91.56
C ILE A 758 -26.55 40.39 -91.05
N LEU A 759 -27.26 40.71 -89.98
CA LEU A 759 -28.11 39.78 -89.21
C LEU A 759 -29.59 40.16 -89.32
N GLN A 760 -30.41 39.28 -89.90
CA GLN A 760 -31.86 39.47 -90.02
C GLN A 760 -32.65 38.31 -89.37
N GLY A 761 -33.44 38.66 -88.36
CA GLY A 761 -34.35 37.78 -87.62
C GLY A 761 -35.61 37.38 -88.38
N SER A 762 -36.53 36.74 -87.65
CA SER A 762 -37.81 36.24 -88.11
C SER A 762 -38.98 37.16 -87.72
N SER A 763 -40.22 36.80 -88.06
CA SER A 763 -41.44 37.47 -87.56
C SER A 763 -41.99 36.83 -86.28
N GLY A 764 -41.16 36.10 -85.54
CA GLY A 764 -41.36 35.74 -84.13
C GLY A 764 -40.17 36.27 -83.33
N ALA A 765 -40.31 36.32 -82.01
CA ALA A 765 -39.37 36.98 -81.11
C ALA A 765 -37.90 36.60 -81.36
N ASN A 766 -37.06 37.62 -81.52
CA ASN A 766 -35.65 37.48 -81.81
C ASN A 766 -34.80 37.96 -80.63
N LEU A 767 -33.69 37.26 -80.39
CA LEU A 767 -32.53 37.77 -79.64
C LEU A 767 -31.36 37.80 -80.62
N ILE A 768 -30.92 38.99 -81.01
CA ILE A 768 -29.79 39.17 -81.94
C ILE A 768 -28.68 39.92 -81.22
N LEU A 769 -27.50 39.29 -81.19
CA LEU A 769 -26.25 39.93 -80.85
C LEU A 769 -25.42 40.05 -82.13
N GLY A 770 -24.92 41.25 -82.41
CA GLY A 770 -23.90 41.48 -83.43
C GLY A 770 -22.57 40.91 -82.96
N GLY A 771 -21.81 41.74 -82.24
CA GLY A 771 -20.58 41.37 -81.55
C GLY A 771 -19.61 42.54 -81.57
N PRO A 772 -18.30 42.28 -81.69
CA PRO A 772 -17.32 43.31 -82.05
C PRO A 772 -17.26 43.48 -83.59
N GLY A 773 -18.06 44.41 -84.14
CA GLY A 773 -18.18 44.72 -85.58
C GLY A 773 -18.99 46.00 -85.86
N ASP A 774 -18.88 46.61 -87.05
CA ASP A 774 -19.79 47.69 -87.50
C ASP A 774 -21.09 47.08 -88.10
N ASP A 775 -21.98 46.49 -87.28
CA ASP A 775 -23.00 45.51 -87.74
C ASP A 775 -24.34 46.09 -88.27
N GLU A 776 -24.97 45.43 -89.26
CA GLU A 776 -26.35 45.68 -89.70
C GLU A 776 -27.34 44.66 -89.08
N ILE A 777 -28.07 45.05 -88.04
CA ILE A 777 -29.01 44.19 -87.28
C ILE A 777 -30.47 44.53 -87.60
N ALA A 778 -31.28 43.50 -87.87
CA ALA A 778 -32.71 43.61 -88.16
C ALA A 778 -33.53 42.57 -87.37
N GLY A 779 -34.45 43.04 -86.53
CA GLY A 779 -35.40 42.24 -85.76
C GLY A 779 -36.50 41.62 -86.62
N GLY A 780 -37.74 42.12 -86.50
CA GLY A 780 -38.89 41.36 -86.98
C GLY A 780 -40.24 42.06 -86.98
N ASN A 781 -41.24 41.33 -86.48
CA ASN A 781 -42.63 41.80 -86.30
C ASN A 781 -43.17 41.34 -84.92
N ALA A 782 -42.28 41.23 -83.94
CA ALA A 782 -42.48 40.72 -82.59
C ALA A 782 -41.57 41.47 -81.61
N ASP A 783 -41.80 41.29 -80.31
CA ASP A 783 -41.09 42.02 -79.25
C ASP A 783 -39.65 41.49 -79.12
N ASP A 784 -38.70 42.17 -79.77
CA ASP A 784 -37.34 41.68 -79.97
C ASP A 784 -36.32 42.27 -78.97
N ILE A 785 -35.17 41.59 -78.83
CA ILE A 785 -33.99 42.09 -78.13
C ILE A 785 -32.81 42.14 -79.11
N LEU A 786 -32.31 43.34 -79.41
CA LEU A 786 -31.25 43.57 -80.40
C LEU A 786 -30.07 44.32 -79.76
N ILE A 787 -28.86 43.77 -79.86
CA ILE A 787 -27.63 44.27 -79.23
C ILE A 787 -26.52 44.41 -80.28
N GLY A 788 -25.98 45.61 -80.44
CA GLY A 788 -24.83 45.89 -81.31
C GLY A 788 -23.45 45.60 -80.68
N ASP A 789 -23.43 45.33 -79.37
CA ASP A 789 -22.27 45.00 -78.55
C ASP A 789 -21.08 46.01 -78.58
N ALA A 790 -20.23 46.03 -79.62
CA ALA A 790 -19.04 46.90 -79.67
C ALA A 790 -18.59 47.29 -81.09
N GLY A 791 -19.01 48.46 -81.58
CA GLY A 791 -18.76 48.93 -82.94
C GLY A 791 -19.80 49.98 -83.37
N ARG A 792 -19.94 50.27 -84.67
CA ARG A 792 -20.91 51.28 -85.16
C ARG A 792 -22.05 50.64 -85.91
N ASN A 793 -23.08 50.31 -85.16
CA ASN A 793 -24.16 49.44 -85.56
C ASN A 793 -25.34 50.20 -86.18
N LEU A 794 -26.03 49.51 -87.08
CA LEU A 794 -27.33 49.88 -87.63
C LEU A 794 -28.38 48.90 -87.14
N ILE A 795 -29.10 49.26 -86.08
CA ILE A 795 -30.08 48.37 -85.42
C ILE A 795 -31.50 48.76 -85.84
N LEU A 796 -32.28 47.82 -86.38
CA LEU A 796 -33.63 48.01 -86.92
C LEU A 796 -34.64 47.08 -86.23
N GLY A 797 -35.48 47.61 -85.33
CA GLY A 797 -36.50 46.82 -84.61
C GLY A 797 -37.71 46.39 -85.45
N TYR A 798 -38.24 47.34 -86.22
CA TYR A 798 -39.42 47.25 -87.12
C TYR A 798 -40.81 47.34 -86.46
N GLU A 799 -41.47 46.24 -86.11
CA GLU A 799 -42.78 46.24 -85.41
C GLU A 799 -42.73 45.31 -84.19
N GLY A 800 -43.02 45.83 -83.00
CA GLY A 800 -42.80 45.13 -81.73
C GLY A 800 -42.57 46.13 -80.59
N ASP A 801 -42.76 45.72 -79.35
CA ASP A 801 -42.19 46.42 -78.19
C ASP A 801 -40.71 45.98 -78.05
N ASP A 802 -39.76 46.73 -78.59
CA ASP A 802 -38.37 46.29 -78.75
C ASP A 802 -37.43 46.79 -77.62
N LEU A 803 -36.46 45.94 -77.23
CA LEU A 803 -35.28 46.32 -76.46
C LEU A 803 -34.07 46.45 -77.39
N LEU A 804 -33.53 47.66 -77.49
CA LEU A 804 -32.52 48.07 -78.47
C LEU A 804 -31.29 48.61 -77.73
N VAL A 805 -30.14 47.97 -77.91
CA VAL A 805 -28.93 48.22 -77.11
C VAL A 805 -27.73 48.54 -78.01
N GLY A 806 -27.34 49.82 -78.05
CA GLY A 806 -26.10 50.30 -78.68
C GLY A 806 -24.97 50.35 -77.68
N ALA A 807 -24.62 49.20 -77.09
CA ALA A 807 -23.64 49.06 -76.02
C ALA A 807 -23.39 47.57 -75.70
N THR A 808 -22.32 47.27 -74.97
CA THR A 808 -21.85 45.89 -74.73
C THR A 808 -22.62 45.20 -73.60
N TRP A 809 -23.14 43.99 -73.84
CA TRP A 809 -23.92 43.20 -72.88
C TRP A 809 -23.07 42.10 -72.21
N SER A 810 -22.63 42.38 -70.98
CA SER A 810 -21.66 41.59 -70.21
C SER A 810 -22.24 40.40 -69.42
N SER A 811 -23.46 39.94 -69.72
CA SER A 811 -24.11 38.84 -68.99
C SER A 811 -23.83 37.46 -69.58
N SER A 812 -24.16 36.40 -68.82
CA SER A 812 -24.09 35.02 -69.28
C SER A 812 -25.19 34.69 -70.29
N TYR A 813 -24.99 33.61 -71.07
CA TYR A 813 -25.99 33.09 -72.02
C TYR A 813 -27.32 32.68 -71.35
N SER A 814 -27.26 32.19 -70.10
CA SER A 814 -28.43 31.92 -69.26
C SER A 814 -29.24 33.19 -68.96
N ASP A 815 -28.58 34.31 -68.72
CA ASP A 815 -29.24 35.60 -68.48
C ASP A 815 -29.84 36.12 -69.79
N ARG A 816 -29.13 35.96 -70.91
CA ARG A 816 -29.59 36.38 -72.25
C ARG A 816 -30.90 35.70 -72.65
N THR A 817 -30.97 34.38 -72.51
CA THR A 817 -32.19 33.59 -72.79
C THR A 817 -33.29 33.83 -71.76
N THR A 818 -32.96 34.10 -70.50
CA THR A 818 -33.93 34.50 -69.47
C THR A 818 -34.55 35.86 -69.78
N ALA A 819 -33.76 36.85 -70.16
CA ALA A 819 -34.23 38.18 -70.55
C ALA A 819 -35.21 38.12 -71.74
N LEU A 820 -34.93 37.31 -72.77
CA LEU A 820 -35.86 37.10 -73.89
C LEU A 820 -37.22 36.55 -73.40
N SER A 821 -37.22 35.62 -72.45
CA SER A 821 -38.45 35.05 -71.87
C SER A 821 -39.25 36.04 -71.01
N ILE A 822 -38.57 36.96 -70.32
CA ILE A 822 -39.20 38.06 -69.56
C ILE A 822 -39.77 39.10 -70.54
N TRP A 823 -38.99 39.48 -71.55
CA TRP A 823 -39.39 40.44 -72.57
C TRP A 823 -40.55 39.95 -73.43
N ASN A 824 -40.69 38.64 -73.66
CA ASN A 824 -41.85 38.03 -74.31
C ASN A 824 -42.92 37.48 -73.34
N SER A 825 -42.87 37.87 -72.06
CA SER A 825 -43.90 37.49 -71.09
C SER A 825 -45.21 38.27 -71.29
N ALA A 826 -46.32 37.76 -70.75
CA ALA A 826 -47.63 38.42 -70.82
C ALA A 826 -47.82 39.58 -69.80
N GLY A 827 -46.73 40.15 -69.28
CA GLY A 827 -46.76 41.33 -68.42
C GLY A 827 -46.98 42.63 -69.20
N SER A 828 -47.26 43.73 -68.51
CA SER A 828 -47.24 45.06 -69.12
C SER A 828 -45.81 45.53 -69.41
N PHE A 829 -45.64 46.42 -70.40
CA PHE A 829 -44.33 46.93 -70.81
C PHE A 829 -43.47 47.43 -69.62
N ASP A 830 -44.08 48.13 -68.65
CA ASP A 830 -43.37 48.60 -67.45
C ASP A 830 -42.89 47.45 -66.53
N GLU A 831 -43.66 46.37 -66.40
CA GLU A 831 -43.28 45.17 -65.64
C GLU A 831 -42.15 44.40 -66.36
N ARG A 832 -42.25 44.26 -67.69
CA ARG A 832 -41.20 43.62 -68.52
C ARG A 832 -39.88 44.38 -68.44
N LYS A 833 -39.95 45.71 -68.61
CA LYS A 833 -38.83 46.65 -68.47
C LYS A 833 -38.16 46.56 -67.10
N GLN A 834 -38.94 46.55 -66.01
CA GLN A 834 -38.37 46.43 -64.67
C GLN A 834 -37.65 45.10 -64.49
N GLN A 835 -38.30 43.97 -64.82
CA GLN A 835 -37.74 42.63 -64.63
C GLN A 835 -36.50 42.36 -65.49
N VAL A 836 -36.42 42.91 -66.72
CA VAL A 836 -35.18 42.85 -67.51
C VAL A 836 -34.11 43.72 -66.86
N LEU A 837 -34.35 45.02 -66.63
CA LEU A 837 -33.32 45.93 -66.11
C LEU A 837 -32.77 45.53 -64.73
N GLU A 838 -33.55 44.85 -63.89
CA GLU A 838 -33.07 44.28 -62.62
C GLU A 838 -32.01 43.17 -62.79
N ASN A 839 -31.84 42.60 -63.99
CA ASN A 839 -30.94 41.49 -64.31
C ASN A 839 -29.99 41.80 -65.49
N PHE A 840 -29.90 43.05 -65.97
CA PHE A 840 -29.26 43.42 -67.24
C PHE A 840 -28.02 44.31 -67.03
N MET A 841 -26.81 43.77 -67.22
CA MET A 841 -25.56 44.53 -67.07
C MET A 841 -24.98 44.96 -68.43
N VAL A 842 -25.02 46.27 -68.69
CA VAL A 842 -24.51 46.90 -69.92
C VAL A 842 -23.38 47.87 -69.61
N SER A 843 -22.40 47.94 -70.50
CA SER A 843 -21.34 48.96 -70.50
C SER A 843 -21.29 49.68 -71.84
N SER A 844 -21.19 51.02 -71.82
CA SER A 844 -20.91 51.81 -73.02
C SER A 844 -19.64 51.32 -73.72
N ASP A 845 -19.70 51.15 -75.03
CA ASP A 845 -18.58 50.78 -75.90
C ASP A 845 -17.83 52.01 -76.46
N PHE A 846 -18.43 53.20 -76.27
CA PHE A 846 -17.98 54.51 -76.72
C PHE A 846 -17.98 54.71 -78.26
N GLN A 847 -18.72 53.91 -79.02
CA GLN A 847 -18.97 54.14 -80.44
C GLN A 847 -20.35 54.78 -80.70
N PRO A 848 -20.54 55.47 -81.84
CA PRO A 848 -21.82 56.10 -82.19
C PRO A 848 -22.74 55.23 -83.09
N ASP A 849 -23.81 54.69 -82.52
CA ASP A 849 -24.76 53.82 -83.23
C ASP A 849 -25.90 54.55 -83.99
N SER A 850 -26.64 53.78 -84.78
CA SER A 850 -27.80 54.19 -85.58
C SER A 850 -29.00 53.27 -85.35
N ILE A 851 -29.84 53.59 -84.36
CA ILE A 851 -30.88 52.69 -83.82
C ILE A 851 -32.30 53.15 -84.23
N TYR A 852 -33.10 52.24 -84.80
CA TYR A 852 -34.42 52.52 -85.37
C TYR A 852 -35.48 51.52 -84.90
N GLY A 853 -36.12 51.79 -83.77
CA GLY A 853 -37.11 50.88 -83.19
C GLY A 853 -38.47 50.78 -83.92
N GLY A 854 -38.77 51.65 -84.88
CA GLY A 854 -39.98 51.47 -85.70
C GLY A 854 -41.31 51.69 -84.95
N VAL A 855 -42.03 50.59 -84.60
CA VAL A 855 -43.46 50.59 -84.25
C VAL A 855 -43.79 49.74 -83.01
N GLY A 856 -43.74 50.37 -81.83
CA GLY A 856 -44.26 49.82 -80.57
C GLY A 856 -43.89 50.72 -79.39
N GLN A 857 -43.86 50.16 -78.17
CA GLN A 857 -43.24 50.79 -77.01
C GLN A 857 -41.81 50.28 -76.88
N ASN A 858 -40.83 51.16 -77.11
CA ASN A 858 -39.45 50.72 -77.28
C ASN A 858 -38.54 51.26 -76.18
N LEU A 859 -37.63 50.39 -75.75
CA LEU A 859 -36.63 50.61 -74.72
C LEU A 859 -35.26 50.74 -75.37
N PHE A 860 -34.71 51.95 -75.39
CA PHE A 860 -33.40 52.25 -75.95
C PHE A 860 -32.37 52.36 -74.82
N ILE A 861 -31.30 51.56 -74.90
CA ILE A 861 -30.10 51.66 -74.05
C ILE A 861 -28.96 52.10 -74.98
N LEU A 862 -28.31 53.21 -74.64
CA LEU A 862 -27.50 53.99 -75.57
C LEU A 862 -26.09 54.30 -75.04
N SER A 863 -25.11 54.18 -75.93
CA SER A 863 -23.75 54.67 -75.80
C SER A 863 -23.67 56.20 -75.92
N THR A 864 -22.57 56.77 -75.43
CA THR A 864 -22.21 58.17 -75.69
C THR A 864 -22.06 58.43 -77.18
N ASN A 865 -22.82 59.40 -77.72
CA ASN A 865 -22.88 59.82 -79.14
C ASN A 865 -23.81 59.02 -80.06
N ASP A 866 -24.63 58.11 -79.54
CA ASP A 866 -25.63 57.38 -80.33
C ASP A 866 -26.66 58.28 -81.05
N SER A 867 -27.19 57.75 -82.16
CA SER A 867 -28.32 58.34 -82.87
C SER A 867 -29.49 57.36 -82.97
N PHE A 868 -30.62 57.69 -82.34
CA PHE A 868 -31.81 56.84 -82.33
C PHE A 868 -33.05 57.53 -82.94
N ALA A 869 -34.01 56.76 -83.46
CA ALA A 869 -35.28 57.27 -83.95
C ALA A 869 -36.46 56.28 -83.75
N GLY A 870 -37.49 56.74 -83.03
CA GLY A 870 -38.83 56.14 -83.00
C GLY A 870 -39.83 56.90 -83.88
N ARG A 871 -41.03 56.34 -84.10
CA ARG A 871 -41.99 56.82 -85.14
C ARG A 871 -42.45 58.28 -85.06
N ASP A 872 -42.29 58.95 -83.92
CA ASP A 872 -42.77 60.31 -83.68
C ASP A 872 -41.70 61.41 -83.85
N ASN A 873 -40.39 61.09 -83.83
CA ASN A 873 -39.31 62.08 -83.77
C ASN A 873 -38.44 62.15 -85.04
N ASN A 874 -38.75 63.11 -85.92
CA ASN A 874 -37.88 63.52 -87.02
C ASN A 874 -36.70 64.39 -86.53
N LEU A 875 -35.59 63.78 -86.09
CA LEU A 875 -34.33 64.51 -85.82
C LEU A 875 -33.06 63.75 -86.27
N LYS A 876 -32.35 64.31 -87.25
CA LYS A 876 -30.89 64.27 -87.40
C LYS A 876 -30.43 65.69 -87.80
N PRO A 877 -29.17 66.12 -87.55
CA PRO A 877 -28.12 65.56 -86.68
C PRO A 877 -27.66 66.58 -85.60
N LEU A 878 -26.54 66.32 -84.92
CA LEU A 878 -25.91 67.24 -83.96
C LEU A 878 -25.57 68.62 -84.56
N THR A 879 -25.72 69.70 -83.78
CA THR A 879 -24.58 70.52 -83.30
C THR A 879 -25.00 71.64 -82.33
N ASN A 880 -24.13 71.92 -81.33
CA ASN A 880 -24.02 73.19 -80.60
C ASN A 880 -25.23 73.68 -79.76
N ALA A 881 -25.85 72.81 -78.96
CA ALA A 881 -26.97 73.16 -78.06
C ALA A 881 -26.60 74.04 -76.83
N ILE A 882 -25.48 74.78 -76.84
CA ILE A 882 -25.01 75.63 -75.73
C ILE A 882 -25.41 77.11 -75.88
N GLU A 883 -25.62 77.62 -77.10
CA GLU A 883 -25.88 79.06 -77.32
C GLU A 883 -27.34 79.52 -77.10
N ALA A 884 -28.29 78.61 -76.87
CA ALA A 884 -29.72 78.96 -76.79
C ALA A 884 -30.21 79.36 -75.39
N GLY A 885 -29.80 78.65 -74.33
CA GLY A 885 -30.25 78.93 -72.95
C GLY A 885 -31.75 78.71 -72.69
N TRP A 886 -32.38 77.72 -73.34
CA TRP A 886 -33.79 77.39 -73.15
C TRP A 886 -34.01 76.26 -72.14
N THR A 887 -34.98 76.45 -71.24
CA THR A 887 -35.49 75.41 -70.34
C THR A 887 -36.49 74.48 -71.04
N ILE A 888 -36.58 73.23 -70.56
CA ILE A 888 -37.50 72.19 -71.02
C ILE A 888 -38.96 72.69 -71.04
N PRO A 889 -39.72 72.50 -72.13
CA PRO A 889 -41.17 72.63 -72.15
C PRO A 889 -41.86 71.29 -71.82
N ASP A 890 -42.84 71.29 -70.92
CA ASP A 890 -43.57 70.08 -70.51
C ASP A 890 -44.48 69.53 -71.63
N THR A 891 -44.19 68.32 -72.14
CA THR A 891 -45.10 67.15 -72.21
C THR A 891 -44.60 66.08 -73.22
N PRO A 892 -44.12 64.91 -72.76
CA PRO A 892 -43.83 63.78 -73.65
C PRO A 892 -45.10 62.96 -73.99
N SER A 893 -45.13 62.36 -75.18
CA SER A 893 -46.05 61.30 -75.57
C SER A 893 -45.52 59.94 -75.07
N PRO A 894 -46.36 58.99 -74.60
CA PRO A 894 -45.88 57.70 -74.11
C PRO A 894 -45.48 56.76 -75.26
N GLY A 895 -44.28 56.19 -75.21
CA GLY A 895 -43.84 55.14 -76.16
C GLY A 895 -42.33 55.04 -76.41
N VAL A 896 -41.51 56.01 -75.97
CA VAL A 896 -40.05 55.97 -76.11
C VAL A 896 -39.39 56.26 -74.77
N PHE A 897 -38.58 55.31 -74.29
CA PHE A 897 -37.73 55.47 -73.11
C PHE A 897 -36.26 55.28 -73.51
N THR A 898 -35.38 56.13 -72.97
CA THR A 898 -33.96 56.20 -73.33
C THR A 898 -33.09 56.22 -72.09
N PHE A 899 -32.00 55.45 -72.10
CA PHE A 899 -30.99 55.40 -71.05
C PHE A 899 -29.62 55.65 -71.68
N GLU A 900 -29.01 56.79 -71.38
CA GLU A 900 -27.68 57.22 -71.88
C GLU A 900 -26.62 56.82 -70.84
N ILE A 901 -25.60 56.05 -71.24
CA ILE A 901 -24.59 55.48 -70.33
C ILE A 901 -23.28 56.27 -70.39
N ASP A 902 -23.22 57.37 -69.64
CA ASP A 902 -21.97 58.09 -69.33
C ASP A 902 -21.15 57.33 -68.27
N ASP A 903 -19.89 57.02 -68.59
CA ASP A 903 -18.78 56.61 -67.68
C ASP A 903 -19.16 55.89 -66.36
N VAL A 904 -19.46 54.59 -66.48
CA VAL A 904 -19.55 53.62 -65.36
C VAL A 904 -20.65 53.93 -64.34
N VAL A 905 -21.91 53.98 -64.81
CA VAL A 905 -23.10 53.85 -63.97
C VAL A 905 -23.79 52.51 -64.24
N PRO A 906 -23.69 51.51 -63.36
CA PRO A 906 -24.56 50.33 -63.44
C PRO A 906 -25.99 50.77 -63.08
N ILE A 907 -26.98 50.43 -63.91
CA ILE A 907 -28.38 50.86 -63.75
C ILE A 907 -29.08 49.99 -62.68
N VAL A 908 -28.67 50.13 -61.42
CA VAL A 908 -29.23 49.38 -60.29
C VAL A 908 -30.39 50.16 -59.65
N PHE A 909 -31.63 49.88 -60.08
CA PHE A 909 -32.84 50.45 -59.48
C PHE A 909 -33.19 49.80 -58.14
N THR A 910 -32.45 50.16 -57.07
CA THR A 910 -32.74 49.66 -55.71
C THR A 910 -33.97 50.35 -55.12
N VAL A 911 -35.17 49.82 -55.37
CA VAL A 911 -36.40 50.24 -54.67
C VAL A 911 -36.48 49.53 -53.31
N GLY A 912 -35.55 49.88 -52.42
CA GLY A 912 -35.44 49.32 -51.07
C GLY A 912 -34.62 50.23 -50.16
N THR A 913 -35.11 50.52 -48.96
CA THR A 913 -34.46 51.45 -48.03
C THR A 913 -33.41 50.75 -47.15
N THR A 914 -32.16 50.74 -47.59
CA THR A 914 -30.97 50.45 -46.76
C THR A 914 -30.11 51.71 -46.59
N ASN A 915 -29.19 51.71 -45.62
CA ASN A 915 -28.42 52.93 -45.32
C ASN A 915 -27.24 53.09 -46.29
N SER A 916 -26.95 54.34 -46.66
CA SER A 916 -25.91 54.72 -47.65
C SER A 916 -24.45 54.45 -47.24
N THR A 917 -24.25 53.66 -46.18
CA THR A 917 -22.95 53.16 -45.69
C THR A 917 -22.73 51.68 -46.01
N GLU A 918 -23.79 50.89 -46.16
CA GLU A 918 -23.67 49.45 -46.48
C GLU A 918 -23.27 49.27 -47.96
N LEU A 919 -23.88 50.07 -48.85
CA LEU A 919 -23.62 50.17 -50.29
C LEU A 919 -22.21 50.71 -50.67
N LEU A 920 -21.30 50.85 -49.70
CA LEU A 920 -19.91 51.30 -49.87
C LEU A 920 -18.88 50.29 -49.35
N LEU A 921 -19.34 49.20 -48.74
CA LEU A 921 -18.52 48.15 -48.14
C LEU A 921 -18.88 46.78 -48.72
N ASP A 922 -20.09 46.66 -49.27
CA ASP A 922 -20.47 45.67 -50.27
C ASP A 922 -19.77 46.04 -51.61
N THR A 923 -18.76 45.26 -51.98
CA THR A 923 -17.92 45.46 -53.17
C THR A 923 -18.21 44.43 -54.27
N ASN A 924 -18.72 43.25 -53.88
CA ASN A 924 -19.17 42.21 -54.79
C ASN A 924 -20.61 42.45 -55.30
N LEU A 925 -21.38 43.34 -54.63
CA LEU A 925 -22.77 43.69 -54.86
C LEU A 925 -23.78 42.56 -54.57
N ASP A 926 -23.48 41.68 -53.60
CA ASP A 926 -24.37 40.59 -53.15
C ASP A 926 -25.44 41.01 -52.11
N GLY A 927 -25.45 42.29 -51.74
CA GLY A 927 -26.39 42.89 -50.79
C GLY A 927 -25.97 42.75 -49.33
N LYS A 928 -24.71 42.40 -49.05
CA LYS A 928 -24.14 42.20 -47.71
C LYS A 928 -22.71 42.76 -47.65
N VAL A 929 -22.23 43.03 -46.43
CA VAL A 929 -20.83 43.35 -46.17
C VAL A 929 -20.17 42.12 -45.57
N SER A 930 -19.21 41.53 -46.27
CA SER A 930 -18.68 40.20 -45.95
C SER A 930 -17.15 40.11 -46.05
N ILE A 931 -16.58 38.98 -45.60
CA ILE A 931 -15.14 38.71 -45.75
C ILE A 931 -14.77 38.57 -47.25
N VAL A 932 -15.73 38.21 -48.12
CA VAL A 932 -15.53 38.13 -49.58
C VAL A 932 -15.18 39.51 -50.14
N ASP A 933 -15.81 40.57 -49.64
CA ASP A 933 -15.58 41.95 -50.10
C ASP A 933 -14.16 42.44 -49.80
N ALA A 934 -13.68 42.18 -48.58
CA ALA A 934 -12.28 42.43 -48.23
C ALA A 934 -11.32 41.61 -49.11
N LEU A 935 -11.68 40.37 -49.46
CA LEU A 935 -10.91 39.53 -50.38
C LEU A 935 -10.90 40.06 -51.82
N VAL A 936 -12.00 40.63 -52.32
CA VAL A 936 -12.08 41.23 -53.67
C VAL A 936 -11.11 42.41 -53.78
N VAL A 937 -11.06 43.29 -52.77
CA VAL A 937 -10.08 44.38 -52.68
C VAL A 937 -8.64 43.85 -52.66
N ILE A 938 -8.36 42.84 -51.82
CA ILE A 938 -7.00 42.25 -51.68
C ILE A 938 -6.54 41.54 -52.97
N ASN A 939 -7.43 40.81 -53.64
CA ASN A 939 -7.11 40.11 -54.89
C ASN A 939 -6.83 41.10 -56.03
N ALA A 940 -7.64 42.17 -56.16
CA ALA A 940 -7.37 43.23 -57.11
C ALA A 940 -6.02 43.91 -56.87
N LEU A 941 -5.65 44.17 -55.61
CA LEU A 941 -4.34 44.71 -55.23
C LEU A 941 -3.18 43.78 -55.62
N SER A 942 -3.37 42.45 -55.54
CA SER A 942 -2.33 41.48 -55.92
C SER A 942 -2.06 41.41 -57.43
N GLN A 943 -3.05 41.76 -58.26
CA GLN A 943 -2.96 41.73 -59.73
C GLN A 943 -2.38 43.03 -60.31
N LEU A 944 -2.34 44.11 -59.53
CA LEU A 944 -1.82 45.41 -59.94
C LEU A 944 -0.29 45.44 -59.93
N SER A 945 0.33 45.46 -61.12
CA SER A 945 1.79 45.44 -61.32
C SER A 945 2.53 46.74 -60.95
N ALA A 946 2.02 47.50 -59.98
CA ALA A 946 2.54 48.81 -59.57
C ALA A 946 3.56 48.71 -58.42
N PRO A 947 4.62 49.55 -58.36
CA PRO A 947 5.78 49.28 -57.48
C PRO A 947 5.54 49.31 -55.96
N GLU A 948 4.45 49.93 -55.49
CA GLU A 948 4.17 50.12 -54.05
C GLU A 948 2.73 49.72 -53.65
N GLY A 949 2.00 48.99 -54.50
CA GLY A 949 0.64 48.51 -54.18
C GLY A 949 -0.45 49.59 -54.10
N GLU A 950 -0.18 50.82 -54.53
CA GLU A 950 -1.19 51.88 -54.70
C GLU A 950 -1.72 51.89 -56.13
N ALA A 951 -3.05 51.82 -56.32
CA ALA A 951 -3.69 52.14 -57.59
C ALA A 951 -4.55 53.40 -57.47
N PHE A 952 -4.30 54.37 -58.36
CA PHE A 952 -5.11 55.58 -58.46
C PHE A 952 -6.42 55.28 -59.21
N ALA A 953 -7.57 55.68 -58.66
CA ALA A 953 -8.90 55.36 -59.20
C ALA A 953 -9.30 56.16 -60.47
N THR A 954 -8.32 56.57 -61.29
CA THR A 954 -8.47 57.63 -62.31
C THR A 954 -8.92 57.12 -63.70
N LEU A 955 -8.88 55.81 -63.98
CA LEU A 955 -9.12 55.31 -65.35
C LEU A 955 -9.63 53.85 -65.47
N ALA A 956 -10.24 53.28 -64.43
CA ALA A 956 -10.94 51.99 -64.54
C ALA A 956 -12.15 51.91 -63.59
N GLY A 957 -13.31 51.47 -64.08
CA GLY A 957 -14.55 51.37 -63.31
C GLY A 957 -14.44 50.43 -62.10
N ASN A 958 -13.73 49.31 -62.27
CA ASN A 958 -13.58 48.30 -61.21
C ASN A 958 -12.81 48.85 -59.99
N LEU A 959 -11.81 49.71 -60.20
CA LEU A 959 -11.02 50.28 -59.09
C LEU A 959 -11.86 51.20 -58.19
N ARG A 960 -12.85 51.91 -58.72
CA ARG A 960 -13.72 52.80 -57.91
C ARG A 960 -14.62 52.04 -56.92
N ARG A 961 -14.87 50.74 -57.12
CA ARG A 961 -15.63 49.91 -56.16
C ARG A 961 -14.77 49.43 -54.99
N LEU A 962 -13.46 49.63 -55.06
CA LEU A 962 -12.47 49.13 -54.10
C LEU A 962 -11.84 50.23 -53.24
N ASP A 963 -12.04 51.50 -53.61
CA ASP A 963 -11.76 52.69 -52.79
C ASP A 963 -12.93 52.93 -51.81
N THR A 964 -13.03 52.08 -50.79
CA THR A 964 -14.09 52.17 -49.77
C THR A 964 -13.84 53.31 -48.77
N SER A 965 -12.58 53.74 -48.62
CA SER A 965 -12.20 54.88 -47.79
C SER A 965 -12.53 56.24 -48.44
N ARG A 966 -12.71 56.27 -49.77
CA ARG A 966 -12.97 57.44 -50.62
C ARG A 966 -11.84 58.46 -50.60
N ASP A 967 -10.59 58.01 -50.55
CA ASP A 967 -9.41 58.88 -50.59
C ASP A 967 -8.86 59.09 -52.03
N GLY A 968 -9.36 58.32 -53.01
CA GLY A 968 -8.96 58.35 -54.42
C GLY A 968 -7.99 57.23 -54.81
N ARG A 969 -7.65 56.33 -53.87
CA ARG A 969 -6.69 55.24 -54.03
C ARG A 969 -7.35 53.93 -53.63
N VAL A 970 -6.96 52.84 -54.29
CA VAL A 970 -7.22 51.48 -53.79
C VAL A 970 -5.99 51.03 -53.03
N THR A 971 -6.16 50.65 -51.76
CA THR A 971 -5.08 50.27 -50.85
C THR A 971 -5.51 49.15 -49.89
N ALA A 972 -4.58 48.60 -49.12
CA ALA A 972 -4.90 47.68 -48.02
C ALA A 972 -5.75 48.33 -46.90
N MET A 973 -5.84 49.67 -46.84
CA MET A 973 -6.72 50.37 -45.89
C MET A 973 -8.19 50.10 -46.18
N ASP A 974 -8.57 49.99 -47.45
CA ASP A 974 -9.96 49.84 -47.88
C ASP A 974 -10.52 48.46 -47.49
N ALA A 975 -9.71 47.41 -47.68
CA ALA A 975 -10.01 46.08 -47.12
C ALA A 975 -10.10 46.10 -45.58
N LEU A 976 -9.24 46.87 -44.89
CA LEU A 976 -9.29 47.04 -43.44
C LEU A 976 -10.55 47.79 -42.95
N VAL A 977 -11.11 48.71 -43.74
CA VAL A 977 -12.38 49.39 -43.42
C VAL A 977 -13.52 48.38 -43.43
N ILE A 978 -13.61 47.52 -44.44
CA ILE A 978 -14.59 46.42 -44.54
C ILE A 978 -14.48 45.48 -43.33
N ILE A 979 -13.27 44.96 -43.05
CA ILE A 979 -13.02 44.03 -41.94
C ILE A 979 -13.39 44.64 -40.57
N ASN A 980 -13.11 45.93 -40.38
CA ASN A 980 -13.45 46.65 -39.15
C ASN A 980 -14.96 46.83 -38.97
N GLU A 981 -15.73 47.03 -40.06
CA GLU A 981 -17.20 47.11 -39.95
C GLU A 981 -17.82 45.75 -39.63
N ILE A 982 -17.34 44.67 -40.28
CA ILE A 982 -17.74 43.28 -39.95
C ILE A 982 -17.47 42.98 -38.47
N SER A 983 -16.30 43.36 -37.95
CA SER A 983 -15.95 43.18 -36.54
C SER A 983 -16.89 43.90 -35.55
N LYS A 984 -17.58 44.98 -35.97
CA LYS A 984 -18.61 45.65 -35.15
C LYS A 984 -19.92 44.86 -35.19
N GLN A 985 -20.31 44.38 -36.38
CA GLN A 985 -21.53 43.57 -36.55
C GLN A 985 -21.47 42.25 -35.77
N THR A 986 -20.28 41.64 -35.61
CA THR A 986 -20.09 40.38 -34.87
C THR A 986 -20.06 40.54 -33.34
N SER A 987 -20.28 41.74 -32.78
CA SER A 987 -20.24 41.97 -31.32
C SER A 987 -21.58 41.59 -30.65
N PRO A 988 -21.66 40.54 -29.79
CA PRO A 988 -22.94 40.07 -29.25
C PRO A 988 -23.48 41.01 -28.17
N SER A 989 -24.71 41.49 -28.34
CA SER A 989 -25.43 42.28 -27.35
C SER A 989 -26.01 41.39 -26.25
N VAL A 990 -25.37 41.39 -25.07
CA VAL A 990 -25.86 40.67 -23.89
C VAL A 990 -27.13 41.36 -23.35
N SER A 991 -28.21 40.59 -23.22
CA SER A 991 -29.51 41.04 -22.72
C SER A 991 -29.52 41.28 -21.20
N GLY A 992 -30.10 42.39 -20.75
CA GLY A 992 -30.28 42.69 -19.32
C GLY A 992 -31.22 43.86 -19.04
N ASP A 993 -32.52 43.57 -18.93
CA ASP A 993 -33.61 44.31 -18.28
C ASP A 993 -33.48 45.84 -18.06
N GLY A 994 -34.00 46.59 -19.03
CA GLY A 994 -35.09 47.55 -18.80
C GLY A 994 -34.97 48.64 -17.72
N GLU A 995 -34.47 49.81 -18.11
CA GLU A 995 -35.25 51.04 -17.91
C GLU A 995 -35.01 52.05 -19.05
N SER A 996 -36.06 52.70 -19.55
CA SER A 996 -35.99 53.58 -20.72
C SER A 996 -35.72 55.03 -20.33
N VAL A 997 -34.45 55.47 -20.41
CA VAL A 997 -34.06 56.89 -20.33
C VAL A 997 -33.50 57.34 -21.67
N GLY A 998 -34.38 57.81 -22.56
CA GLY A 998 -33.96 58.41 -23.82
C GLY A 998 -33.38 59.81 -23.63
N ILE A 999 -32.29 60.11 -24.33
CA ILE A 999 -31.81 61.49 -24.56
C ILE A 999 -31.80 61.71 -26.07
N ALA A 1000 -32.46 62.77 -26.52
CA ALA A 1000 -32.63 63.07 -27.93
C ALA A 1000 -31.37 63.66 -28.57
N ALA A 1001 -31.29 63.60 -29.90
CA ALA A 1001 -30.19 64.18 -30.66
C ALA A 1001 -30.25 65.71 -30.69
N ASP A 1002 -29.38 66.37 -29.91
CA ASP A 1002 -28.85 67.70 -30.24
C ASP A 1002 -27.56 68.00 -29.45
N GLN A 1003 -26.38 67.88 -30.07
CA GLN A 1003 -25.15 68.62 -29.72
C GLN A 1003 -24.18 68.65 -30.91
N LEU A 1004 -24.39 69.62 -31.79
CA LEU A 1004 -23.48 69.97 -32.88
C LEU A 1004 -22.38 70.90 -32.32
N HIS A 1005 -21.12 70.45 -32.19
CA HIS A 1005 -19.89 71.21 -32.57
C HIS A 1005 -18.53 70.60 -32.11
N SER A 1006 -17.54 70.74 -33.01
CA SER A 1006 -16.10 70.95 -32.76
C SER A 1006 -15.27 69.97 -31.92
N VAL A 1007 -14.40 69.22 -32.60
CA VAL A 1007 -12.94 69.33 -32.35
C VAL A 1007 -12.21 69.47 -33.68
N SER A 1008 -11.59 70.63 -33.93
CA SER A 1008 -10.69 70.84 -35.06
C SER A 1008 -9.25 71.11 -34.58
N LYS A 1009 -8.38 70.10 -34.74
CA LYS A 1009 -6.92 70.22 -34.63
C LYS A 1009 -6.31 69.42 -35.78
N LYS A 1010 -5.87 70.07 -36.86
CA LYS A 1010 -4.48 70.58 -36.99
C LYS A 1010 -3.43 69.56 -36.57
N TYR A 1011 -3.04 68.72 -37.51
CA TYR A 1011 -1.62 68.60 -37.84
C TYR A 1011 -1.37 69.19 -39.23
N ARG A 1012 -0.11 69.54 -39.49
CA ARG A 1012 0.29 70.42 -40.60
C ARG A 1012 1.58 69.89 -41.21
N LEU A 1013 1.46 69.05 -42.24
CA LEU A 1013 2.60 68.65 -43.06
C LEU A 1013 2.95 69.81 -43.99
N THR A 1014 4.09 70.46 -43.71
CA THR A 1014 4.78 71.36 -44.65
C THR A 1014 5.93 70.59 -45.28
N THR A 1015 6.07 70.73 -46.60
CA THR A 1015 7.08 70.04 -47.42
C THR A 1015 8.51 70.48 -47.12
N SER A 1016 9.45 69.54 -47.26
CA SER A 1016 10.85 69.81 -47.64
C SER A 1016 11.53 68.52 -48.13
N ASP A 1017 12.06 68.55 -49.34
CA ASP A 1017 12.88 67.47 -49.90
C ASP A 1017 14.24 67.35 -49.21
N ALA A 1018 14.76 66.13 -49.00
CA ALA A 1018 16.20 65.82 -49.00
C ALA A 1018 16.52 64.31 -48.89
N LEU A 1019 16.85 63.70 -50.03
CA LEU A 1019 18.05 62.87 -50.28
C LEU A 1019 18.51 61.76 -49.29
N ASP A 1020 18.57 60.54 -49.87
CA ASP A 1020 19.64 59.53 -49.73
C ASP A 1020 19.69 58.66 -48.43
N PRO A 1021 20.47 57.55 -48.38
CA PRO A 1021 19.83 56.23 -48.23
C PRO A 1021 20.46 55.37 -47.10
N GLU A 1022 20.47 54.03 -47.29
CA GLU A 1022 21.04 52.99 -46.41
C GLU A 1022 20.27 52.66 -45.11
N ALA A 1023 19.41 51.62 -45.18
CA ALA A 1023 19.22 50.67 -44.08
C ALA A 1023 18.74 49.31 -44.62
N THR A 1024 19.62 48.31 -44.64
CA THR A 1024 19.28 46.95 -45.07
C THR A 1024 18.55 46.15 -43.99
N GLY A 1025 17.46 45.47 -44.36
CA GLY A 1025 17.35 44.03 -44.08
C GLY A 1025 16.15 43.53 -43.26
N ARG A 1026 15.86 42.24 -43.51
CA ARG A 1026 14.96 41.33 -42.79
C ARG A 1026 13.46 41.52 -43.00
N ILE A 1027 13.03 40.98 -44.14
CA ILE A 1027 11.83 40.16 -44.25
C ILE A 1027 11.73 39.19 -43.06
N PHE A 1028 10.56 39.13 -42.44
CA PHE A 1028 9.84 37.91 -42.05
C PHE A 1028 8.34 38.22 -42.03
#